data_AF-A0A8H8A683-F1
#
_entry.id   AF-A0A8H8A683-F1
#
_cell.length_a   1.000
_cell.length_b   1.000
_cell.length_c   1.000
_cell.angle_alpha   90.00
_cell.angle_beta   90.00
_cell.angle_gamma   90.00
#
_symmetry.space_group_name_H-M   'P 1'
#
loop_
_entity.id
_entity.type
_entity.pdbx_description
1 polymer ?
#
loop_
_entity_poly.entity_id
_entity_poly.type
_entity_poly.pdbx_seq_one_letter_code
_entity_poly.pdbx_strand_id
1 'polypeptide(L)'
;MSHFSQKNILIIGILFHLIYLRSIFDIYFTSPLVHGMQQFKVENHVPAKRLFLIVGDGLRADKLFESHLNTETNTYETFAPFLHSIVLNKGCFGISHTRVPTESRPGHVAIIAGFYEDVSWKTNPVNFDSIFNQSRHTWSFGSPDILPMFAYGTSNISRVETFMYEKKMEDFSKDSTVLDTWVFDKITELFKNSTFNKTTKKALSQDKIVFFLHLLGLDTAGHSYRPYSKEYLNNIKVVDTGIKKIVELVENYYNDDKTAWIFTSDHGMSDLGSHGDGHPDNTRTPLIVWGPGINKPDKLNVTGHDKFSENWAVNVVKRIDVLQADIAPLMAYLIGLNFPVNSVGQLPLDYLSCPPNIKSQIAFTNALEIAEQYKMKHKLKSSTKIIFKPFKHLNNKTHNLDIYNNKIRTLIDNHEYNQAIQLSKEMIELCLAGLNYFQTLMGGLIILLSGIIYLIFGDSLIKNQEIVSKMPKNMISFQLGLLILSMIVTHLSVLSLRTKKGLPLGNQVVGWLILALSLLIPLITLKKKTYYVHKLFIIFLMFSPIFIILSISYEGLFYICFFGILVLWVEIEYKVRLKTAQDKNTKFEKNQKLFSENLRIALFYLFFIQEAFFGTGNIASISSFSLDSIYRLIVIFNPFFQAAILLFKLLVPFIIMSANLGILNRKLKNPPSTLFMVILTISDILTLNFFYLVKNEGSWFEIGSTISTFCIGNFLIIYIIILEKISDFLIGNSYIFAKELELKKN
;
A
#
# COMPACT_ATOMS: atom_id res chain seq x y z
N MET A 1 31.38 -7.64 27.46
CA MET A 1 30.61 -6.47 27.97
C MET A 1 30.89 -6.14 29.45
N SER A 2 32.15 -5.98 29.86
CA SER A 2 32.53 -5.51 31.22
C SER A 2 32.87 -4.02 31.29
N HIS A 3 32.81 -3.28 30.17
CA HIS A 3 33.20 -1.87 30.08
C HIS A 3 32.06 -0.86 30.04
N PHE A 4 30.80 -1.31 30.03
CA PHE A 4 29.68 -0.37 30.19
C PHE A 4 29.26 -0.38 31.65
N SER A 5 29.46 0.75 32.33
CA SER A 5 28.85 0.99 33.63
C SER A 5 27.35 0.78 33.52
N GLN A 6 26.69 0.34 34.59
CA GLN A 6 25.23 0.16 34.62
C GLN A 6 24.50 1.42 34.12
N LYS A 7 25.05 2.60 34.44
CA LYS A 7 24.60 3.91 33.95
C LYS A 7 24.67 4.03 32.42
N ASN A 8 25.77 3.61 31.79
CA ASN A 8 25.92 3.67 30.34
C ASN A 8 25.00 2.67 29.62
N ILE A 9 24.79 1.48 30.19
CA ILE A 9 23.81 0.50 29.65
C ILE A 9 22.40 1.08 29.72
N LEU A 10 22.06 1.77 30.82
CA LEU A 10 20.75 2.40 30.99
C LEU A 10 20.54 3.53 29.99
N ILE A 11 21.54 4.41 29.81
CA ILE A 11 21.48 5.51 28.84
C ILE A 11 21.35 4.97 27.41
N ILE A 12 22.15 3.97 27.04
CA ILE A 12 22.07 3.32 25.72
C ILE A 12 20.70 2.67 25.55
N GLY A 13 20.19 1.97 26.58
CA GLY A 13 18.86 1.36 26.57
C GLY A 13 17.74 2.38 26.40
N ILE A 14 17.79 3.53 27.09
CA ILE A 14 16.80 4.61 26.95
C ILE A 14 16.85 5.20 25.53
N LEU A 15 18.03 5.59 25.04
CA LEU A 15 18.19 6.12 23.69
C LEU A 15 17.69 5.13 22.63
N PHE A 16 18.04 3.86 22.83
CA PHE A 16 17.60 2.77 22.00
C PHE A 16 16.06 2.64 21.99
N HIS A 17 15.40 2.64 23.15
CA HIS A 17 13.94 2.52 23.24
C HIS A 17 13.22 3.74 22.67
N LEU A 18 13.78 4.94 22.80
CA LEU A 18 13.24 6.15 22.16
C LEU A 18 13.29 6.04 20.63
N ILE A 19 14.38 5.52 20.07
CA ILE A 19 14.52 5.26 18.62
C ILE A 19 13.55 4.17 18.17
N TYR A 20 13.47 3.08 18.93
CA TYR A 20 12.58 1.95 18.65
C TYR A 20 11.11 2.38 18.64
N LEU A 21 10.66 3.08 19.68
CA LEU A 21 9.29 3.60 19.78
C LEU A 21 8.99 4.55 18.61
N ARG A 22 9.92 5.47 18.29
CA ARG A 22 9.76 6.38 17.15
C ARG A 22 9.63 5.63 15.82
N SER A 23 10.35 4.51 15.66
CA SER A 23 10.30 3.70 14.44
C SER A 23 8.94 3.03 14.25
N ILE A 24 8.30 2.52 15.31
CA ILE A 24 6.95 1.96 15.25
C ILE A 24 5.94 3.04 14.83
N PHE A 25 6.03 4.24 15.42
CA PHE A 25 5.16 5.35 15.03
C PHE A 25 5.34 5.81 13.57
N ASP A 26 6.56 5.75 13.01
CA ASP A 26 6.79 6.07 11.58
C ASP A 26 6.40 4.91 10.64
N ILE A 27 6.30 3.67 11.14
CA ILE A 27 5.83 2.52 10.33
C ILE A 27 4.30 2.50 10.26
N TYR A 28 3.60 2.83 11.35
CA TYR A 28 2.13 2.67 11.44
C TYR A 28 1.33 3.98 11.43
N PHE A 29 1.89 5.09 11.92
CA PHE A 29 1.12 6.30 12.21
C PHE A 29 1.52 7.53 11.39
N THR A 30 2.47 7.41 10.46
CA THR A 30 2.67 8.46 9.45
C THR A 30 1.87 8.14 8.19
N SER A 31 0.80 8.92 7.99
CA SER A 31 0.11 8.96 6.70
C SER A 31 1.11 9.27 5.58
N PRO A 32 1.04 8.58 4.43
CA PRO A 32 1.80 8.95 3.25
C PRO A 32 1.38 10.33 2.71
N LEU A 33 0.20 10.81 3.10
CA LEU A 33 -0.35 12.08 2.69
C LEU A 33 0.40 13.25 3.33
N VAL A 34 0.65 14.25 2.50
CA VAL A 34 1.17 15.54 2.93
C VAL A 34 -0.03 16.41 3.30
N HIS A 35 0.13 17.31 4.27
CA HIS A 35 -0.90 18.26 4.69
C HIS A 35 -0.34 19.69 4.67
N GLY A 36 -1.23 20.68 4.70
CA GLY A 36 -0.87 22.10 4.72
C GLY A 36 -0.43 22.67 3.37
N MET A 37 -0.81 22.01 2.28
CA MET A 37 -0.49 22.47 0.92
C MET A 37 -1.44 23.58 0.48
N GLN A 38 -0.94 24.46 -0.38
CA GLN A 38 -1.75 25.47 -1.04
C GLN A 38 -2.65 24.81 -2.11
N GLN A 39 -3.86 25.31 -2.26
CA GLN A 39 -4.80 24.89 -3.30
C GLN A 39 -4.54 25.62 -4.61
N PHE A 40 -4.69 24.91 -5.73
CA PHE A 40 -4.63 25.48 -7.08
C PHE A 40 -5.88 25.10 -7.87
N LYS A 41 -6.35 26.03 -8.70
CA LYS A 41 -7.42 25.85 -9.65
C LYS A 41 -7.10 26.61 -10.92
N VAL A 42 -7.75 26.22 -12.01
CA VAL A 42 -7.72 26.97 -13.26
C VAL A 42 -8.81 28.04 -13.18
N GLU A 43 -8.43 29.33 -13.11
CA GLU A 43 -9.38 30.43 -12.86
C GLU A 43 -10.17 30.85 -14.11
N ASN A 44 -9.63 30.59 -15.30
CA ASN A 44 -10.20 31.01 -16.58
C ASN A 44 -10.52 29.78 -17.43
N HIS A 45 -11.71 29.75 -18.06
CA HIS A 45 -12.22 28.67 -18.93
C HIS A 45 -12.68 27.42 -18.19
N VAL A 46 -13.85 27.52 -17.54
CA VAL A 46 -14.55 26.38 -16.95
C VAL A 46 -15.61 25.86 -17.93
N PRO A 47 -15.49 24.62 -18.44
CA PRO A 47 -16.40 24.11 -19.47
C PRO A 47 -17.84 23.86 -18.99
N ALA A 48 -18.00 23.25 -17.82
CA ALA A 48 -19.27 22.77 -17.28
C ALA A 48 -19.62 23.44 -15.94
N LYS A 49 -20.91 23.44 -15.58
CA LYS A 49 -21.39 23.83 -14.24
C LYS A 49 -21.52 22.62 -13.31
N ARG A 50 -21.76 21.45 -13.88
CA ARG A 50 -22.03 20.22 -13.14
C ARG A 50 -21.38 19.02 -13.81
N LEU A 51 -21.04 18.03 -12.99
CA LEU A 51 -20.37 16.81 -13.41
C LEU A 51 -21.15 15.60 -12.90
N PHE A 52 -21.38 14.63 -13.78
CA PHE A 52 -21.85 13.30 -13.41
C PHE A 52 -20.69 12.31 -13.50
N LEU A 53 -20.27 11.81 -12.34
CA LEU A 53 -19.36 10.68 -12.21
C LEU A 53 -20.20 9.42 -12.01
N ILE A 54 -20.15 8.51 -12.98
CA ILE A 54 -20.87 7.24 -12.96
C ILE A 54 -19.83 6.12 -12.92
N VAL A 55 -19.86 5.31 -11.87
CA VAL A 55 -18.92 4.19 -11.67
C VAL A 55 -19.71 2.89 -11.68
N GLY A 56 -19.52 2.08 -12.71
CA GLY A 56 -20.02 0.70 -12.75
C GLY A 56 -19.02 -0.21 -12.05
N ASP A 57 -19.22 -0.48 -10.77
CA ASP A 57 -18.27 -1.23 -9.91
C ASP A 57 -17.97 -2.60 -10.52
N GLY A 58 -16.69 -3.01 -10.54
CA GLY A 58 -16.27 -4.29 -11.10
C GLY A 58 -16.44 -4.46 -12.63
N LEU A 59 -16.68 -3.37 -13.38
CA LEU A 59 -16.84 -3.41 -14.83
C LEU A 59 -15.51 -3.57 -15.58
N ARG A 60 -15.38 -4.65 -16.36
CA ARG A 60 -14.24 -4.85 -17.25
C ARG A 60 -14.35 -4.04 -18.54
N ALA A 61 -13.22 -3.49 -18.98
CA ALA A 61 -13.16 -2.71 -20.22
C ALA A 61 -13.49 -3.52 -21.48
N ASP A 62 -13.02 -4.77 -21.56
CA ASP A 62 -13.29 -5.65 -22.70
C ASP A 62 -14.79 -5.93 -22.84
N LYS A 63 -15.46 -6.36 -21.77
CA LYS A 63 -16.90 -6.69 -21.82
C LYS A 63 -17.79 -5.51 -22.17
N LEU A 64 -17.36 -4.29 -21.84
CA LEU A 64 -18.09 -3.08 -22.26
C LEU A 64 -17.96 -2.82 -23.77
N PHE A 65 -16.76 -3.01 -24.35
CA PHE A 65 -16.44 -2.55 -25.71
C PHE A 65 -16.48 -3.65 -26.79
N GLU A 66 -16.44 -4.92 -26.39
CA GLU A 66 -16.55 -6.07 -27.28
C GLU A 66 -17.91 -6.11 -28.00
N SER A 67 -17.89 -6.47 -29.28
CA SER A 67 -19.09 -6.91 -29.98
C SER A 67 -19.22 -8.44 -29.89
N HIS A 68 -20.44 -8.92 -29.78
CA HIS A 68 -20.77 -10.35 -29.81
C HIS A 68 -21.62 -10.65 -31.04
N LEU A 69 -21.41 -11.82 -31.64
CA LEU A 69 -22.28 -12.29 -32.72
C LEU A 69 -23.62 -12.70 -32.13
N ASN A 70 -24.69 -12.00 -32.49
CA ASN A 70 -26.03 -12.45 -32.23
C ASN A 70 -26.38 -13.53 -33.28
N THR A 71 -26.54 -14.78 -32.83
CA THR A 71 -26.78 -15.93 -33.71
C THR A 71 -28.16 -15.90 -34.37
N GLU A 72 -29.12 -15.15 -33.82
CA GLU A 72 -30.48 -15.02 -34.37
C GLU A 72 -30.54 -13.99 -35.50
N THR A 73 -29.86 -12.85 -35.33
CA THR A 73 -29.83 -11.76 -36.32
C THR A 73 -28.66 -11.88 -37.30
N ASN A 74 -27.68 -12.74 -37.00
CA ASN A 74 -26.40 -12.88 -37.70
C ASN A 74 -25.63 -11.55 -37.82
N THR A 75 -25.82 -10.66 -36.83
CA THR A 75 -25.13 -9.36 -36.74
C THR A 75 -24.34 -9.26 -35.46
N TYR A 76 -23.24 -8.50 -35.50
CA TYR A 76 -22.46 -8.18 -34.31
C TYR A 76 -23.15 -7.07 -33.52
N GLU A 77 -23.45 -7.34 -32.26
CA GLU A 77 -24.17 -6.45 -31.35
C GLU A 77 -23.32 -6.15 -30.11
N THR A 78 -23.67 -5.10 -29.37
CA THR A 78 -23.03 -4.70 -28.10
C THR A 78 -24.07 -4.71 -26.99
N PHE A 79 -23.66 -5.02 -25.77
CA PHE A 79 -24.52 -4.88 -24.59
C PHE A 79 -24.68 -3.43 -24.13
N ALA A 80 -23.84 -2.51 -24.63
CA ALA A 80 -23.88 -1.09 -24.27
C ALA A 80 -24.02 -0.15 -25.48
N PRO A 81 -25.11 -0.25 -26.27
CA PRO A 81 -25.28 0.53 -27.49
C PRO A 81 -25.30 2.05 -27.26
N PHE A 82 -25.83 2.54 -26.13
CA PHE A 82 -25.81 3.97 -25.85
C PHE A 82 -24.39 4.47 -25.59
N LEU A 83 -23.64 3.82 -24.70
CA LEU A 83 -22.25 4.19 -24.40
C LEU A 83 -21.35 4.06 -25.63
N HIS A 84 -21.53 3.02 -26.45
CA HIS A 84 -20.85 2.92 -27.75
C HIS A 84 -21.18 4.11 -28.65
N SER A 85 -22.45 4.53 -28.70
CA SER A 85 -22.84 5.71 -29.49
C SER A 85 -22.18 7.00 -28.99
N ILE A 86 -21.92 7.12 -27.69
CA ILE A 86 -21.16 8.24 -27.11
C ILE A 86 -19.71 8.21 -27.60
N VAL A 87 -19.05 7.06 -27.52
CA VAL A 87 -17.67 6.88 -28.01
C VAL A 87 -17.56 7.17 -29.50
N LEU A 88 -18.53 6.71 -30.29
CA LEU A 88 -18.50 6.86 -31.74
C LEU A 88 -18.84 8.27 -32.21
N ASN A 89 -19.59 9.07 -31.44
CA ASN A 89 -20.17 10.32 -31.96
C ASN A 89 -20.00 11.56 -31.07
N LYS A 90 -19.78 11.42 -29.76
CA LYS A 90 -19.89 12.55 -28.82
C LYS A 90 -18.67 12.83 -27.97
N GLY A 91 -17.90 11.81 -27.57
CA GLY A 91 -16.87 11.94 -26.54
C GLY A 91 -15.53 11.26 -26.85
N CYS A 92 -14.68 11.23 -25.84
CA CYS A 92 -13.41 10.51 -25.83
C CYS A 92 -13.51 9.25 -24.98
N PHE A 93 -12.66 8.27 -25.26
CA PHE A 93 -12.61 7.02 -24.50
C PHE A 93 -11.19 6.45 -24.40
N GLY A 94 -11.02 5.52 -23.47
CA GLY A 94 -9.83 4.71 -23.36
C GLY A 94 -9.90 3.76 -22.17
N ILE A 95 -8.74 3.25 -21.78
CA ILE A 95 -8.58 2.42 -20.58
C ILE A 95 -8.08 3.30 -19.43
N SER A 96 -8.77 3.22 -18.29
CA SER A 96 -8.27 3.70 -17.01
C SER A 96 -7.52 2.56 -16.32
N HIS A 97 -6.23 2.77 -16.05
CA HIS A 97 -5.37 1.79 -15.37
C HIS A 97 -5.41 2.00 -13.86
N THR A 98 -6.07 1.07 -13.15
CA THR A 98 -6.04 0.99 -11.68
C THR A 98 -4.77 0.27 -11.20
N ARG A 99 -4.51 0.33 -9.88
CA ARG A 99 -3.35 -0.28 -9.23
C ARG A 99 -3.80 -1.35 -8.23
N VAL A 100 -2.84 -2.16 -7.80
CA VAL A 100 -3.08 -3.16 -6.76
C VAL A 100 -3.15 -2.46 -5.37
N PRO A 101 -4.09 -2.87 -4.50
CA PRO A 101 -5.10 -3.87 -4.80
C PRO A 101 -6.23 -3.31 -5.67
N THR A 102 -6.75 -4.15 -6.54
CA THR A 102 -7.94 -3.84 -7.33
C THR A 102 -9.18 -4.07 -6.49
N GLU A 103 -9.30 -3.30 -5.40
CA GLU A 103 -10.41 -3.34 -4.43
C GLU A 103 -11.23 -2.06 -4.54
N SER A 104 -12.50 -2.10 -4.17
CA SER A 104 -13.41 -1.00 -4.49
C SER A 104 -13.00 0.32 -3.83
N ARG A 105 -12.61 0.31 -2.55
CA ARG A 105 -12.17 1.53 -1.86
C ARG A 105 -10.93 2.18 -2.51
N PRO A 106 -9.77 1.50 -2.65
CA PRO A 106 -8.61 2.08 -3.31
C PRO A 106 -8.89 2.61 -4.72
N GLY A 107 -9.73 1.91 -5.51
CA GLY A 107 -10.13 2.36 -6.84
C GLY A 107 -10.94 3.66 -6.81
N HIS A 108 -11.93 3.75 -5.92
CA HIS A 108 -12.74 4.96 -5.74
C HIS A 108 -11.91 6.14 -5.22
N VAL A 109 -10.95 5.91 -4.30
CA VAL A 109 -10.03 6.97 -3.83
C VAL A 109 -9.16 7.47 -4.97
N ALA A 110 -8.64 6.58 -5.83
CA ALA A 110 -7.89 7.00 -7.01
C ALA A 110 -8.73 7.85 -7.96
N ILE A 111 -9.97 7.46 -8.26
CA ILE A 111 -10.86 8.21 -9.15
C ILE A 111 -11.21 9.59 -8.55
N ILE A 112 -11.61 9.64 -7.28
CA ILE A 112 -12.26 10.82 -6.67
C ILE A 112 -11.25 11.76 -6.00
N ALA A 113 -10.15 11.24 -5.45
CA ALA A 113 -9.11 12.03 -4.78
C ALA A 113 -7.79 12.10 -5.56
N GLY A 114 -7.60 11.24 -6.56
CA GLY A 114 -6.44 11.30 -7.44
C GLY A 114 -5.17 10.73 -6.83
N PHE A 115 -5.25 9.87 -5.81
CA PHE A 115 -4.09 9.17 -5.26
C PHE A 115 -4.41 7.70 -4.94
N TYR A 116 -3.36 6.90 -4.83
CA TYR A 116 -3.48 5.47 -4.58
C TYR A 116 -3.37 5.18 -3.09
N GLU A 117 -4.43 4.63 -2.51
CA GLU A 117 -4.47 4.24 -1.10
C GLU A 117 -3.91 2.81 -0.92
N ASP A 118 -2.98 2.65 0.02
CA ASP A 118 -2.58 1.33 0.51
C ASP A 118 -3.58 0.85 1.58
N VAL A 119 -4.08 -0.37 1.41
CA VAL A 119 -5.27 -1.05 2.00
C VAL A 119 -5.34 -1.18 3.53
N SER A 120 -4.50 -0.45 4.26
CA SER A 120 -4.32 -0.62 5.70
C SER A 120 -5.45 -0.05 6.58
N TRP A 121 -6.54 0.47 6.00
CA TRP A 121 -7.49 1.31 6.75
C TRP A 121 -8.96 0.95 6.49
N LYS A 122 -9.41 -0.29 6.75
CA LYS A 122 -10.84 -0.61 6.62
C LYS A 122 -11.77 0.22 7.54
N THR A 123 -11.26 0.93 8.56
CA THR A 123 -12.12 1.67 9.51
C THR A 123 -11.58 2.99 10.08
N ASN A 124 -10.42 3.51 9.65
CA ASN A 124 -9.99 4.86 10.07
C ASN A 124 -9.95 5.80 8.85
N PRO A 125 -10.70 6.92 8.84
CA PRO A 125 -10.63 7.89 7.76
C PRO A 125 -9.32 8.64 7.90
N VAL A 126 -8.33 8.30 7.07
CA VAL A 126 -7.27 9.27 6.80
C VAL A 126 -7.97 10.42 6.08
N ASN A 127 -8.04 11.60 6.70
CA ASN A 127 -8.64 12.76 6.07
C ASN A 127 -7.80 13.15 4.85
N PHE A 128 -8.37 12.99 3.66
CA PHE A 128 -7.77 13.39 2.40
C PHE A 128 -8.69 14.36 1.66
N ASP A 129 -8.08 15.20 0.84
CA ASP A 129 -8.82 16.08 -0.03
C ASP A 129 -9.34 15.33 -1.25
N SER A 130 -10.50 15.74 -1.76
CA SER A 130 -11.22 15.02 -2.83
C SER A 130 -12.02 15.97 -3.70
N ILE A 131 -12.47 15.51 -4.86
CA ILE A 131 -13.37 16.28 -5.72
C ILE A 131 -14.66 16.65 -4.99
N PHE A 132 -15.16 15.82 -4.08
CA PHE A 132 -16.36 16.14 -3.29
C PHE A 132 -16.06 17.19 -2.22
N ASN A 133 -14.85 17.20 -1.66
CA ASN A 133 -14.41 18.24 -0.72
C ASN A 133 -14.25 19.60 -1.42
N GLN A 134 -13.93 19.60 -2.72
CA GLN A 134 -13.75 20.81 -3.52
C GLN A 134 -15.02 21.27 -4.23
N SER A 135 -16.04 20.41 -4.34
CA SER A 135 -17.34 20.76 -4.93
C SER A 135 -18.09 21.77 -4.06
N ARG A 136 -19.06 22.47 -4.66
CA ARG A 136 -20.02 23.27 -3.89
C ARG A 136 -21.01 22.37 -3.16
N HIS A 137 -21.45 21.32 -3.85
CA HIS A 137 -22.31 20.29 -3.30
C HIS A 137 -22.17 19.01 -4.13
N THR A 138 -22.26 17.86 -3.46
CA THR A 138 -22.25 16.54 -4.09
C THR A 138 -23.50 15.77 -3.73
N TRP A 139 -24.24 15.30 -4.74
CA TRP A 139 -25.33 14.34 -4.59
C TRP A 139 -24.78 12.95 -4.89
N SER A 140 -24.78 12.05 -3.91
CA SER A 140 -24.20 10.71 -4.07
C SER A 140 -25.24 9.62 -3.85
N PHE A 141 -25.25 8.61 -4.72
CA PHE A 141 -26.20 7.51 -4.75
C PHE A 141 -25.48 6.17 -4.87
N GLY A 142 -25.85 5.17 -4.06
CA GLY A 142 -25.30 3.81 -4.18
C GLY A 142 -25.04 3.11 -2.85
N SER A 143 -23.95 2.35 -2.77
CA SER A 143 -23.68 1.44 -1.65
C SER A 143 -23.40 2.16 -0.31
N PRO A 144 -23.95 1.63 0.81
CA PRO A 144 -23.57 2.06 2.15
C PRO A 144 -22.11 1.74 2.52
N ASP A 145 -21.40 0.92 1.75
CA ASP A 145 -20.01 0.57 2.01
C ASP A 145 -19.03 1.56 1.31
N ILE A 146 -19.50 2.31 0.30
CA ILE A 146 -18.68 3.28 -0.45
C ILE A 146 -18.98 4.72 -0.07
N LEU A 147 -20.23 5.15 -0.18
CA LEU A 147 -20.62 6.56 -0.06
C LEU A 147 -20.14 7.23 1.24
N PRO A 148 -20.27 6.60 2.42
CA PRO A 148 -19.94 7.29 3.67
C PRO A 148 -18.46 7.67 3.80
N MET A 149 -17.55 6.96 3.12
CA MET A 149 -16.12 7.27 3.21
C MET A 149 -15.78 8.67 2.66
N PHE A 150 -16.52 9.13 1.65
CA PHE A 150 -16.34 10.46 1.07
C PHE A 150 -17.21 11.53 1.73
N ALA A 151 -18.26 11.15 2.46
CA ALA A 151 -19.08 12.10 3.20
C ALA A 151 -18.44 12.48 4.54
N TYR A 152 -17.97 11.49 5.32
CA TYR A 152 -17.37 11.72 6.64
C TYR A 152 -15.98 12.38 6.57
N GLY A 153 -15.26 12.22 5.46
CA GLY A 153 -13.96 12.86 5.21
C GLY A 153 -14.04 14.32 4.73
N THR A 154 -15.24 14.89 4.60
CA THR A 154 -15.40 16.27 4.11
C THR A 154 -15.17 17.30 5.20
N SER A 155 -14.62 18.46 4.80
CA SER A 155 -14.47 19.62 5.68
C SER A 155 -15.81 20.23 6.13
N ASN A 156 -16.92 19.87 5.47
CA ASN A 156 -18.27 20.26 5.84
C ASN A 156 -19.24 19.11 5.59
N ILE A 157 -19.80 18.56 6.66
CA ILE A 157 -20.73 17.42 6.64
C ILE A 157 -21.95 17.65 5.74
N SER A 158 -22.35 18.91 5.51
CA SER A 158 -23.51 19.26 4.66
C SER A 158 -23.16 19.38 3.17
N ARG A 159 -21.91 19.15 2.78
CA ARG A 159 -21.44 19.28 1.39
C ARG A 159 -21.77 18.06 0.55
N VAL A 160 -21.78 16.87 1.15
CA VAL A 160 -22.03 15.59 0.48
C VAL A 160 -23.29 14.97 1.05
N GLU A 161 -24.33 14.90 0.22
CA GLU A 161 -25.57 14.22 0.56
C GLU A 161 -25.53 12.78 0.03
N THR A 162 -25.83 11.81 0.89
CA THR A 162 -25.73 10.38 0.58
C THR A 162 -27.11 9.73 0.58
N PHE A 163 -27.47 9.13 -0.55
CA PHE A 163 -28.68 8.33 -0.74
C PHE A 163 -28.24 6.88 -0.93
N MET A 164 -28.46 6.07 0.10
CA MET A 164 -28.03 4.68 0.11
C MET A 164 -29.25 3.75 0.20
N TYR A 165 -29.19 2.63 -0.51
CA TYR A 165 -30.09 1.53 -0.25
C TYR A 165 -29.71 0.84 1.07
N GLU A 166 -30.63 0.04 1.62
CA GLU A 166 -30.34 -0.69 2.86
C GLU A 166 -29.28 -1.77 2.60
N LYS A 167 -28.35 -1.99 3.54
CA LYS A 167 -27.28 -2.99 3.42
C LYS A 167 -27.79 -4.41 3.10
N LYS A 168 -29.00 -4.76 3.55
CA LYS A 168 -29.64 -6.05 3.25
C LYS A 168 -30.00 -6.25 1.78
N MET A 169 -29.96 -5.20 0.96
CA MET A 169 -30.20 -5.27 -0.49
C MET A 169 -28.97 -5.81 -1.24
N GLU A 170 -27.77 -5.75 -0.64
CA GLU A 170 -26.53 -6.34 -1.16
C GLU A 170 -26.49 -7.86 -0.93
N ASP A 171 -27.57 -8.54 -1.32
CA ASP A 171 -27.77 -9.98 -1.20
C ASP A 171 -27.32 -10.66 -2.49
N PHE A 172 -26.13 -11.28 -2.46
CA PHE A 172 -25.50 -11.96 -3.61
C PHE A 172 -26.31 -13.11 -4.22
N SER A 173 -27.39 -13.55 -3.55
CA SER A 173 -28.28 -14.61 -4.05
C SER A 173 -29.43 -14.09 -4.94
N LYS A 174 -29.58 -12.76 -5.06
CA LYS A 174 -30.67 -12.11 -5.80
C LYS A 174 -30.17 -11.41 -7.05
N ASP A 175 -31.11 -10.98 -7.89
CA ASP A 175 -30.83 -10.16 -9.07
C ASP A 175 -30.16 -8.84 -8.66
N SER A 176 -28.88 -8.71 -9.04
CA SER A 176 -28.02 -7.57 -8.70
C SER A 176 -28.42 -6.28 -9.42
N THR A 177 -29.16 -6.37 -10.53
CA THR A 177 -29.60 -5.20 -11.30
C THR A 177 -30.54 -4.28 -10.52
N VAL A 178 -31.15 -4.80 -9.44
CA VAL A 178 -31.99 -4.03 -8.51
C VAL A 178 -31.20 -2.91 -7.82
N LEU A 179 -29.89 -3.11 -7.58
CA LEU A 179 -29.04 -2.09 -6.95
C LEU A 179 -28.84 -0.89 -7.89
N ASP A 180 -28.58 -1.16 -9.17
CA ASP A 180 -28.34 -0.11 -10.18
C ASP A 180 -29.64 0.63 -10.53
N THR A 181 -30.74 -0.12 -10.70
CA THR A 181 -32.06 0.47 -10.95
C THR A 181 -32.54 1.34 -9.80
N TRP A 182 -32.27 0.95 -8.55
CA TRP A 182 -32.54 1.80 -7.39
C TRP A 182 -31.84 3.15 -7.47
N VAL A 183 -30.56 3.18 -7.89
CA VAL A 183 -29.80 4.43 -8.08
C VAL A 183 -30.45 5.31 -9.15
N PHE A 184 -30.82 4.72 -10.30
CA PHE A 184 -31.50 5.44 -11.38
C PHE A 184 -32.89 5.97 -10.97
N ASP A 185 -33.64 5.22 -10.18
CA ASP A 185 -34.93 5.65 -9.65
C ASP A 185 -34.78 6.81 -8.67
N LYS A 186 -33.78 6.76 -7.78
CA LYS A 186 -33.55 7.81 -6.79
C LYS A 186 -33.09 9.12 -7.39
N ILE A 187 -32.23 9.09 -8.40
CA ILE A 187 -31.86 10.32 -9.09
C ILE A 187 -33.05 10.88 -9.88
N THR A 188 -33.86 10.03 -10.50
CA THR A 188 -35.10 10.45 -11.18
C THR A 188 -36.06 11.11 -10.19
N GLU A 189 -36.21 10.53 -9.00
CA GLU A 189 -37.00 11.08 -7.89
C GLU A 189 -36.47 12.46 -7.45
N LEU A 190 -35.15 12.62 -7.30
CA LEU A 190 -34.53 13.91 -6.95
C LEU A 190 -34.91 15.02 -7.95
N PHE A 191 -34.75 14.76 -9.24
CA PHE A 191 -35.09 15.74 -10.28
C PHE A 191 -36.60 16.02 -10.32
N LYS A 192 -37.45 15.00 -10.17
CA LYS A 192 -38.91 15.20 -10.09
C LYS A 192 -39.29 16.05 -8.87
N ASN A 193 -38.78 15.72 -7.69
CA ASN A 193 -39.07 16.44 -6.44
C ASN A 193 -38.58 17.89 -6.48
N SER A 194 -37.48 18.16 -7.19
CA SER A 194 -36.97 19.53 -7.37
C SER A 194 -37.95 20.46 -8.10
N THR A 195 -38.91 19.92 -8.87
CA THR A 195 -39.93 20.75 -9.53
C THR A 195 -40.89 21.40 -8.53
N PHE A 196 -41.06 20.78 -7.35
CA PHE A 196 -41.93 21.26 -6.27
C PHE A 196 -41.14 21.85 -5.09
N ASN A 197 -39.88 21.41 -4.86
CA ASN A 197 -39.03 21.90 -3.77
C ASN A 197 -38.06 23.00 -4.26
N LYS A 198 -38.35 24.26 -3.90
CA LYS A 198 -37.52 25.43 -4.27
C LYS A 198 -36.09 25.34 -3.73
N THR A 199 -35.88 24.75 -2.55
CA THR A 199 -34.54 24.60 -1.95
C THR A 199 -33.70 23.63 -2.75
N THR A 200 -34.26 22.45 -3.07
CA THR A 200 -33.60 21.45 -3.93
C THR A 200 -33.33 22.01 -5.33
N LYS A 201 -34.30 22.69 -5.94
CA LYS A 201 -34.11 23.36 -7.24
C LYS A 201 -32.96 24.36 -7.21
N LYS A 202 -32.88 25.18 -6.16
CA LYS A 202 -31.80 26.15 -5.98
C LYS A 202 -30.45 25.43 -5.86
N ALA A 203 -30.35 24.38 -5.06
CA ALA A 203 -29.14 23.59 -4.90
C ALA A 203 -28.68 22.95 -6.23
N LEU A 204 -29.60 22.36 -6.99
CA LEU A 204 -29.32 21.77 -8.31
C LEU A 204 -28.90 22.80 -9.37
N SER A 205 -29.40 24.04 -9.28
CA SER A 205 -29.11 25.10 -10.26
C SER A 205 -27.72 25.76 -10.11
N GLN A 206 -26.99 25.46 -9.04
CA GLN A 206 -25.69 26.06 -8.77
C GLN A 206 -24.58 25.53 -9.71
N ASP A 207 -23.41 26.18 -9.64
CA ASP A 207 -22.18 25.70 -10.26
C ASP A 207 -21.39 24.80 -9.30
N LYS A 208 -20.40 24.08 -9.85
CA LYS A 208 -19.49 23.19 -9.11
C LYS A 208 -20.22 22.05 -8.41
N ILE A 209 -21.29 21.55 -9.04
CA ILE A 209 -22.10 20.46 -8.52
C ILE A 209 -21.60 19.12 -9.06
N VAL A 210 -21.48 18.14 -8.19
CA VAL A 210 -21.10 16.78 -8.55
C VAL A 210 -22.27 15.84 -8.26
N PHE A 211 -22.55 14.95 -9.21
CA PHE A 211 -23.42 13.80 -9.02
C PHE A 211 -22.54 12.56 -9.08
N PHE A 212 -22.56 11.75 -8.03
CA PHE A 212 -21.83 10.49 -7.96
C PHE A 212 -22.82 9.33 -7.94
N LEU A 213 -22.79 8.50 -8.98
CA LEU A 213 -23.64 7.33 -9.13
C LEU A 213 -22.74 6.10 -9.03
N HIS A 214 -22.80 5.41 -7.89
CA HIS A 214 -22.12 4.16 -7.66
C HIS A 214 -23.07 3.00 -7.98
N LEU A 215 -22.73 2.21 -8.99
CA LEU A 215 -23.55 1.13 -9.54
C LEU A 215 -22.90 -0.22 -9.20
N LEU A 216 -23.33 -0.85 -8.10
CA LEU A 216 -22.73 -2.07 -7.53
C LEU A 216 -23.18 -3.37 -8.24
N GLY A 217 -24.21 -3.31 -9.09
CA GLY A 217 -24.83 -4.51 -9.65
C GLY A 217 -23.86 -5.37 -10.47
N LEU A 218 -22.94 -4.73 -11.20
CA LEU A 218 -21.93 -5.41 -12.03
C LEU A 218 -20.92 -6.20 -11.21
N ASP A 219 -20.35 -5.63 -10.15
CA ASP A 219 -19.43 -6.35 -9.25
C ASP A 219 -20.12 -7.55 -8.60
N THR A 220 -21.35 -7.34 -8.09
CA THR A 220 -22.18 -8.39 -7.50
C THR A 220 -22.43 -9.54 -8.49
N ALA A 221 -22.81 -9.21 -9.73
CA ALA A 221 -22.97 -10.21 -10.79
C ALA A 221 -21.65 -10.90 -11.15
N GLY A 222 -20.54 -10.16 -11.12
CA GLY A 222 -19.20 -10.67 -11.40
C GLY A 222 -18.75 -11.73 -10.40
N HIS A 223 -18.97 -11.49 -9.10
CA HIS A 223 -18.69 -12.48 -8.04
C HIS A 223 -19.62 -13.69 -8.11
N SER A 224 -20.92 -13.47 -8.28
CA SER A 224 -21.91 -14.56 -8.24
C SER A 224 -21.91 -15.43 -9.50
N TYR A 225 -21.76 -14.83 -10.68
CA TYR A 225 -21.98 -15.49 -11.96
C TYR A 225 -20.78 -15.46 -12.92
N ARG A 226 -19.75 -14.67 -12.62
CA ARG A 226 -18.53 -14.45 -13.43
C ARG A 226 -18.73 -13.52 -14.64
N PRO A 227 -17.68 -12.86 -15.15
CA PRO A 227 -17.83 -11.77 -16.13
C PRO A 227 -18.26 -12.16 -17.55
N TYR A 228 -18.28 -13.45 -17.89
CA TYR A 228 -18.77 -13.97 -19.17
C TYR A 228 -20.21 -14.49 -19.10
N SER A 229 -20.84 -14.43 -17.93
CA SER A 229 -22.21 -14.90 -17.73
C SER A 229 -23.25 -14.02 -18.41
N LYS A 230 -24.41 -14.61 -18.70
CA LYS A 230 -25.55 -13.86 -19.24
C LYS A 230 -26.02 -12.79 -18.25
N GLU A 231 -25.94 -13.07 -16.96
CA GLU A 231 -26.30 -12.21 -15.86
C GLU A 231 -25.44 -10.94 -15.85
N TYR A 232 -24.11 -11.08 -15.88
CA TYR A 232 -23.19 -9.95 -15.94
C TYR A 232 -23.37 -9.11 -17.22
N LEU A 233 -23.46 -9.77 -18.38
CA LEU A 233 -23.66 -9.09 -19.67
C LEU A 233 -25.02 -8.39 -19.77
N ASN A 234 -26.07 -8.98 -19.20
CA ASN A 234 -27.39 -8.35 -19.09
C ASN A 234 -27.36 -7.16 -18.12
N ASN A 235 -26.58 -7.24 -17.03
CA ASN A 235 -26.39 -6.11 -16.13
C ASN A 235 -25.71 -4.93 -16.84
N ILE A 236 -24.75 -5.17 -17.75
CA ILE A 236 -24.17 -4.11 -18.61
C ILE A 236 -25.27 -3.40 -19.41
N LYS A 237 -26.20 -4.18 -19.99
CA LYS A 237 -27.34 -3.64 -20.75
C LYS A 237 -28.31 -2.82 -19.89
N VAL A 238 -28.55 -3.24 -18.65
CA VAL A 238 -29.35 -2.47 -17.67
C VAL A 238 -28.67 -1.15 -17.34
N VAL A 239 -27.37 -1.17 -17.05
CA VAL A 239 -26.57 0.03 -16.78
C VAL A 239 -26.59 0.98 -17.99
N ASP A 240 -26.33 0.50 -19.20
CA ASP A 240 -26.37 1.32 -20.43
C ASP A 240 -27.73 1.99 -20.64
N THR A 241 -28.81 1.22 -20.49
CA THR A 241 -30.20 1.73 -20.62
C THR A 241 -30.54 2.76 -19.54
N GLY A 242 -30.11 2.51 -18.30
CA GLY A 242 -30.31 3.43 -17.19
C GLY A 242 -29.55 4.75 -17.40
N ILE A 243 -28.27 4.67 -17.79
CA ILE A 243 -27.46 5.86 -18.10
C ILE A 243 -28.11 6.66 -19.22
N LYS A 244 -28.59 6.03 -20.30
CA LYS A 244 -29.29 6.72 -21.39
C LYS A 244 -30.47 7.55 -20.85
N LYS A 245 -31.32 6.95 -20.02
CA LYS A 245 -32.49 7.64 -19.43
C LYS A 245 -32.08 8.81 -18.55
N ILE A 246 -31.03 8.66 -17.74
CA ILE A 246 -30.52 9.74 -16.88
C ILE A 246 -29.93 10.88 -17.70
N VAL A 247 -29.16 10.57 -18.74
CA VAL A 247 -28.63 11.59 -19.65
C VAL A 247 -29.78 12.36 -20.30
N GLU A 248 -30.78 11.68 -20.87
CA GLU A 248 -31.95 12.33 -21.47
C GLU A 248 -32.72 13.18 -20.46
N LEU A 249 -32.94 12.69 -19.25
CA LEU A 249 -33.60 13.43 -18.17
C LEU A 249 -32.84 14.72 -17.81
N VAL A 250 -31.52 14.61 -17.60
CA VAL A 250 -30.67 15.71 -17.14
C VAL A 250 -30.48 16.77 -18.22
N GLU A 251 -30.23 16.36 -19.46
CA GLU A 251 -30.09 17.30 -20.58
C GLU A 251 -31.41 18.05 -20.82
N ASN A 252 -32.56 17.39 -20.72
CA ASN A 252 -33.86 18.06 -20.81
C ASN A 252 -34.16 18.99 -19.62
N TYR A 253 -33.77 18.59 -18.40
CA TYR A 253 -34.04 19.37 -17.20
C TYR A 253 -33.27 20.70 -17.18
N TYR A 254 -31.98 20.67 -17.53
CA TYR A 254 -31.13 21.88 -17.51
C TYR A 254 -31.13 22.63 -18.82
N ASN A 255 -31.09 21.92 -19.95
CA ASN A 255 -31.11 22.46 -21.31
C ASN A 255 -30.14 23.65 -21.52
N ASP A 256 -28.89 23.51 -21.05
CA ASP A 256 -27.90 24.59 -21.06
C ASP A 256 -26.50 24.17 -21.56
N ASP A 257 -26.31 22.92 -21.99
CA ASP A 257 -25.03 22.35 -22.43
C ASP A 257 -23.89 22.55 -21.40
N LYS A 258 -24.22 22.58 -20.10
CA LYS A 258 -23.25 22.74 -19.00
C LYS A 258 -23.09 21.51 -18.12
N THR A 259 -23.39 20.32 -18.64
CA THR A 259 -23.20 19.03 -17.95
C THR A 259 -22.04 18.25 -18.55
N ALA A 260 -21.00 18.00 -17.75
CA ALA A 260 -19.94 17.06 -18.09
C ALA A 260 -20.25 15.67 -17.54
N TRP A 261 -19.81 14.63 -18.23
CA TRP A 261 -20.10 13.25 -17.91
C TRP A 261 -18.82 12.40 -17.97
N ILE A 262 -18.61 11.58 -16.94
CA ILE A 262 -17.53 10.59 -16.86
C ILE A 262 -18.16 9.25 -16.46
N PHE A 263 -18.01 8.23 -17.30
CA PHE A 263 -18.35 6.85 -17.00
C PHE A 263 -17.07 6.02 -16.91
N THR A 264 -16.89 5.29 -15.81
CA THR A 264 -15.70 4.45 -15.58
C THR A 264 -15.99 3.29 -14.62
N SER A 265 -14.94 2.56 -14.23
CA SER A 265 -14.97 1.55 -13.18
C SER A 265 -13.80 1.76 -12.20
N ASP A 266 -13.97 1.30 -10.97
CA ASP A 266 -12.96 1.28 -9.92
C ASP A 266 -11.96 0.13 -10.09
N HIS A 267 -12.45 -1.05 -10.49
CA HIS A 267 -11.65 -2.17 -10.95
C HIS A 267 -12.42 -3.01 -11.99
N GLY A 268 -11.72 -3.98 -12.59
CA GLY A 268 -12.37 -5.04 -13.35
C GLY A 268 -12.47 -6.33 -12.54
N MET A 269 -12.49 -7.48 -13.22
CA MET A 269 -12.73 -8.78 -12.59
C MET A 269 -12.10 -9.91 -13.41
N SER A 270 -11.52 -10.90 -12.73
CA SER A 270 -10.95 -12.07 -13.39
C SER A 270 -12.06 -12.99 -13.89
N ASP A 271 -11.73 -13.91 -14.79
CA ASP A 271 -12.69 -14.91 -15.28
C ASP A 271 -13.24 -15.82 -14.17
N LEU A 272 -12.60 -15.85 -13.01
CA LEU A 272 -13.07 -16.58 -11.83
C LEU A 272 -14.09 -15.80 -11.00
N GLY A 273 -14.37 -14.54 -11.35
CA GLY A 273 -15.21 -13.67 -10.53
C GLY A 273 -14.50 -13.18 -9.28
N SER A 274 -13.18 -12.94 -9.35
CA SER A 274 -12.38 -12.40 -8.24
C SER A 274 -11.51 -11.22 -8.68
N HIS A 275 -11.27 -10.28 -7.76
CA HIS A 275 -10.43 -9.09 -7.92
C HIS A 275 -9.56 -8.88 -6.65
N GLY A 276 -8.82 -7.78 -6.58
CA GLY A 276 -7.84 -7.48 -5.53
C GLY A 276 -6.38 -7.71 -5.94
N ASP A 277 -6.17 -8.22 -7.15
CA ASP A 277 -4.88 -8.66 -7.67
C ASP A 277 -4.39 -7.79 -8.86
N GLY A 278 -3.21 -8.11 -9.42
CA GLY A 278 -2.59 -7.35 -10.52
C GLY A 278 -2.93 -7.83 -11.93
N HIS A 279 -3.93 -8.70 -12.10
CA HIS A 279 -4.31 -9.22 -13.40
C HIS A 279 -4.76 -8.10 -14.35
N PRO A 280 -4.43 -8.13 -15.65
CA PRO A 280 -4.88 -7.13 -16.62
C PRO A 280 -6.40 -6.90 -16.62
N ASP A 281 -7.19 -7.97 -16.52
CA ASP A 281 -8.66 -7.86 -16.50
C ASP A 281 -9.19 -7.17 -15.24
N ASN A 282 -8.42 -7.17 -14.16
CA ASN A 282 -8.73 -6.47 -12.91
C ASN A 282 -8.25 -5.01 -12.96
N THR A 283 -7.16 -4.77 -13.69
CA THR A 283 -6.46 -3.47 -13.71
C THR A 283 -6.86 -2.55 -14.86
N ARG A 284 -7.58 -3.05 -15.86
CA ARG A 284 -8.06 -2.31 -17.04
C ARG A 284 -9.56 -2.03 -16.93
N THR A 285 -9.88 -0.80 -16.58
CA THR A 285 -11.25 -0.31 -16.45
C THR A 285 -11.63 0.56 -17.65
N PRO A 286 -12.90 0.58 -18.08
CA PRO A 286 -13.32 1.47 -19.15
C PRO A 286 -13.27 2.93 -18.68
N LEU A 287 -13.04 3.86 -19.61
CA LEU A 287 -13.24 5.29 -19.39
C LEU A 287 -13.94 5.88 -20.62
N ILE A 288 -15.07 6.54 -20.41
CA ILE A 288 -15.80 7.30 -21.44
C ILE A 288 -16.11 8.67 -20.86
N VAL A 289 -15.75 9.72 -21.58
CA VAL A 289 -15.91 11.11 -21.13
C VAL A 289 -16.55 11.94 -22.25
N TRP A 290 -17.60 12.70 -21.92
CA TRP A 290 -18.28 13.57 -22.88
C TRP A 290 -18.90 14.80 -22.22
N GLY A 291 -19.37 15.74 -23.04
CA GLY A 291 -19.92 17.02 -22.59
C GLY A 291 -19.03 18.21 -22.98
N PRO A 292 -19.29 19.40 -22.43
CA PRO A 292 -18.56 20.61 -22.80
C PRO A 292 -17.09 20.54 -22.39
N GLY A 293 -16.20 21.03 -23.25
CA GLY A 293 -14.75 21.04 -23.04
C GLY A 293 -14.03 19.74 -23.40
N ILE A 294 -14.76 18.70 -23.81
CA ILE A 294 -14.22 17.41 -24.24
C ILE A 294 -14.12 17.35 -25.77
N ASN A 295 -13.04 16.73 -26.26
CA ASN A 295 -12.85 16.50 -27.69
C ASN A 295 -13.95 15.60 -28.27
N LYS A 296 -14.23 15.81 -29.56
CA LYS A 296 -15.02 14.86 -30.35
C LYS A 296 -14.18 13.62 -30.69
N PRO A 297 -14.83 12.50 -31.03
CA PRO A 297 -14.13 11.27 -31.43
C PRO A 297 -13.16 11.52 -32.59
N ASP A 298 -11.89 11.14 -32.43
CA ASP A 298 -10.88 11.23 -33.50
C ASP A 298 -10.89 9.93 -34.32
N LYS A 299 -11.54 9.98 -35.49
CA LYS A 299 -11.60 8.88 -36.47
C LYS A 299 -10.55 9.01 -37.57
N LEU A 300 -9.76 10.09 -37.56
CA LEU A 300 -8.74 10.36 -38.59
C LEU A 300 -7.37 9.81 -38.16
N ASN A 301 -7.02 9.95 -36.89
CA ASN A 301 -5.76 9.47 -36.32
C ASN A 301 -5.99 8.34 -35.31
N VAL A 302 -6.61 7.25 -35.79
CA VAL A 302 -6.92 6.07 -34.97
C VAL A 302 -5.61 5.46 -34.45
N THR A 303 -5.37 5.62 -33.16
CA THR A 303 -4.18 5.19 -32.44
C THR A 303 -4.56 4.64 -31.06
N GLY A 304 -3.64 3.96 -30.40
CA GLY A 304 -3.85 3.40 -29.06
C GLY A 304 -4.45 1.99 -29.05
N HIS A 305 -4.85 1.42 -30.18
CA HIS A 305 -5.34 0.04 -30.26
C HIS A 305 -4.22 -0.99 -30.32
N ASP A 306 -4.43 -2.10 -29.63
CA ASP A 306 -3.58 -3.28 -29.56
C ASP A 306 -4.43 -4.55 -29.68
N LYS A 307 -3.80 -5.73 -29.58
CA LYS A 307 -4.48 -7.04 -29.64
C LYS A 307 -5.64 -7.17 -28.64
N PHE A 308 -5.58 -6.46 -27.51
CA PHE A 308 -6.63 -6.51 -26.50
C PHE A 308 -7.91 -5.79 -26.93
N SER A 309 -7.81 -4.80 -27.83
CA SER A 309 -8.95 -4.03 -28.34
C SER A 309 -9.29 -4.28 -29.81
N GLU A 310 -8.71 -5.32 -30.41
CA GLU A 310 -8.86 -5.62 -31.84
C GLU A 310 -10.32 -5.93 -32.20
N ASN A 311 -11.02 -6.67 -31.35
CA ASN A 311 -12.41 -7.09 -31.50
C ASN A 311 -13.44 -6.09 -30.96
N TRP A 312 -13.02 -4.88 -30.58
CA TRP A 312 -13.94 -3.88 -30.03
C TRP A 312 -14.69 -3.17 -31.15
N ALA A 313 -15.99 -2.97 -30.98
CA ALA A 313 -16.83 -2.26 -31.96
C ALA A 313 -16.45 -0.77 -32.14
N VAL A 314 -15.64 -0.25 -31.21
CA VAL A 314 -15.19 1.15 -31.17
C VAL A 314 -13.73 1.33 -31.62
N ASN A 315 -13.11 0.29 -32.20
CA ASN A 315 -11.71 0.33 -32.66
C ASN A 315 -11.42 1.30 -33.82
N VAL A 316 -12.46 1.98 -34.33
CA VAL A 316 -12.40 3.02 -35.37
C VAL A 316 -12.23 4.44 -34.82
N VAL A 317 -12.09 4.59 -33.51
CA VAL A 317 -11.89 5.87 -32.81
C VAL A 317 -10.59 5.79 -32.03
N LYS A 318 -9.79 6.85 -32.00
CA LYS A 318 -8.57 6.93 -31.17
C LYS A 318 -8.85 6.59 -29.69
N ARG A 319 -8.10 5.61 -29.16
CA ARG A 319 -8.10 5.20 -27.75
C ARG A 319 -7.09 6.03 -26.96
N ILE A 320 -7.51 6.64 -25.85
CA ILE A 320 -6.67 7.50 -25.00
C ILE A 320 -6.66 6.94 -23.57
N ASP A 321 -5.64 6.15 -23.26
CA ASP A 321 -5.48 5.50 -21.96
C ASP A 321 -4.93 6.47 -20.91
N VAL A 322 -5.36 6.30 -19.65
CA VAL A 322 -4.98 7.15 -18.52
C VAL A 322 -4.65 6.30 -17.29
N LEU A 323 -3.95 6.88 -16.32
CA LEU A 323 -3.89 6.30 -14.98
C LEU A 323 -5.17 6.68 -14.24
N GLN A 324 -5.71 5.78 -13.39
CA GLN A 324 -6.98 6.05 -12.71
C GLN A 324 -6.96 7.34 -11.85
N ALA A 325 -5.80 7.68 -11.28
CA ALA A 325 -5.60 8.93 -10.54
C ALA A 325 -5.74 10.21 -11.39
N ASP A 326 -5.57 10.11 -12.72
CA ASP A 326 -5.65 11.22 -13.67
C ASP A 326 -7.10 11.71 -13.86
N ILE A 327 -8.09 10.90 -13.46
CA ILE A 327 -9.52 11.23 -13.57
C ILE A 327 -9.89 12.36 -12.60
N ALA A 328 -9.29 12.39 -11.40
CA ALA A 328 -9.56 13.44 -10.42
C ALA A 328 -9.22 14.86 -10.92
N PRO A 329 -7.99 15.17 -11.39
CA PRO A 329 -7.71 16.50 -11.92
C PRO A 329 -8.54 16.82 -13.18
N LEU A 330 -8.89 15.83 -14.01
CA LEU A 330 -9.82 16.02 -15.12
C LEU A 330 -11.19 16.52 -14.62
N MET A 331 -11.77 15.85 -13.62
CA MET A 331 -13.03 16.26 -12.99
C MET A 331 -12.96 17.68 -12.42
N ALA A 332 -11.90 17.99 -11.69
CA ALA A 332 -11.71 19.31 -11.11
C ALA A 332 -11.66 20.41 -12.17
N TYR A 333 -10.94 20.20 -13.28
CA TYR A 333 -10.88 21.19 -14.36
C TYR A 333 -12.25 21.40 -15.03
N LEU A 334 -12.96 20.32 -15.36
CA LEU A 334 -14.22 20.40 -16.13
C LEU A 334 -15.28 21.27 -15.47
N ILE A 335 -15.30 21.33 -14.14
CA ILE A 335 -16.24 22.14 -13.36
C ILE A 335 -15.57 23.23 -12.51
N GLY A 336 -14.29 23.53 -12.73
CA GLY A 336 -13.60 24.67 -12.12
C GLY A 336 -13.40 24.57 -10.61
N LEU A 337 -13.10 23.37 -10.12
CA LEU A 337 -12.71 23.12 -8.73
C LEU A 337 -11.22 23.37 -8.53
N ASN A 338 -10.80 23.44 -7.26
CA ASN A 338 -9.40 23.21 -6.96
C ASN A 338 -9.05 21.75 -7.25
N PHE A 339 -7.84 21.51 -7.74
CA PHE A 339 -7.30 20.16 -7.79
C PHE A 339 -7.16 19.63 -6.35
N PRO A 340 -7.60 18.39 -6.07
CA PRO A 340 -7.44 17.81 -4.74
C PRO A 340 -5.96 17.84 -4.34
N VAL A 341 -5.65 18.41 -3.18
CA VAL A 341 -4.25 18.70 -2.80
C VAL A 341 -3.37 17.47 -2.56
N ASN A 342 -3.98 16.29 -2.54
CA ASN A 342 -3.29 15.01 -2.42
C ASN A 342 -3.14 14.29 -3.76
N SER A 343 -3.63 14.88 -4.86
CA SER A 343 -3.69 14.22 -6.16
C SER A 343 -2.30 14.04 -6.76
N VAL A 344 -1.93 12.82 -7.13
CA VAL A 344 -0.75 12.55 -7.96
C VAL A 344 -1.11 12.40 -9.44
N GLY A 345 -2.34 12.74 -9.80
CA GLY A 345 -2.88 12.60 -11.15
C GLY A 345 -2.34 13.65 -12.11
N GLN A 346 -2.03 13.21 -13.32
CA GLN A 346 -1.65 14.08 -14.43
C GLN A 346 -2.85 14.30 -15.34
N LEU A 347 -3.31 15.54 -15.47
CA LEU A 347 -4.51 15.84 -16.25
C LEU A 347 -4.32 15.42 -17.73
N PRO A 348 -5.21 14.58 -18.29
CA PRO A 348 -5.08 14.06 -19.64
C PRO A 348 -5.53 15.10 -20.67
N LEU A 349 -4.61 15.98 -21.09
CA LEU A 349 -4.88 17.11 -22.00
C LEU A 349 -5.45 16.69 -23.38
N ASP A 350 -5.27 15.44 -23.78
CA ASP A 350 -5.79 14.90 -25.05
C ASP A 350 -7.31 14.70 -25.02
N TYR A 351 -7.92 14.62 -23.83
CA TYR A 351 -9.38 14.65 -23.68
C TYR A 351 -9.97 16.05 -23.91
N LEU A 352 -9.17 17.11 -23.81
CA LEU A 352 -9.66 18.49 -23.80
C LEU A 352 -9.69 19.12 -25.19
N SER A 353 -10.79 19.81 -25.51
CA SER A 353 -11.01 20.51 -26.77
C SER A 353 -10.51 21.96 -26.81
N CYS A 354 -9.83 22.41 -25.76
CA CYS A 354 -9.36 23.79 -25.65
C CYS A 354 -8.06 24.03 -26.44
N PRO A 355 -7.79 25.28 -26.86
CA PRO A 355 -6.58 25.63 -27.60
C PRO A 355 -5.28 25.45 -26.76
N PRO A 356 -4.11 25.35 -27.42
CA PRO A 356 -2.83 25.12 -26.73
C PRO A 356 -2.49 26.11 -25.61
N ASN A 357 -2.89 27.37 -25.74
CA ASN A 357 -2.70 28.38 -24.68
C ASN A 357 -3.40 27.97 -23.37
N ILE A 358 -4.65 27.53 -23.45
CA ILE A 358 -5.41 27.06 -22.29
C ILE A 358 -4.82 25.72 -21.80
N LYS A 359 -4.49 24.79 -22.70
CA LYS A 359 -3.82 23.52 -22.31
C LYS A 359 -2.53 23.75 -21.54
N SER A 360 -1.73 24.76 -21.92
CA SER A 360 -0.49 25.10 -21.22
C SER A 360 -0.73 25.63 -19.81
N GLN A 361 -1.77 26.46 -19.61
CA GLN A 361 -2.15 26.95 -18.29
C GLN A 361 -2.68 25.83 -17.39
N ILE A 362 -3.46 24.91 -17.95
CA ILE A 362 -3.97 23.72 -17.24
C ILE A 362 -2.81 22.82 -16.80
N ALA A 363 -1.91 22.49 -17.73
CA ALA A 363 -0.73 21.67 -17.46
C ALA A 363 0.13 22.28 -16.35
N PHE A 364 0.36 23.59 -16.42
CA PHE A 364 1.15 24.29 -15.42
C PHE A 364 0.46 24.34 -14.05
N THR A 365 -0.86 24.56 -14.01
CA THR A 365 -1.62 24.56 -12.76
C THR A 365 -1.60 23.19 -12.06
N ASN A 366 -1.72 22.10 -12.82
CA ASN A 366 -1.60 20.74 -12.29
C ASN A 366 -0.16 20.47 -11.80
N ALA A 367 0.86 20.97 -12.50
CA ALA A 367 2.25 20.89 -12.05
C ALA A 367 2.50 21.65 -10.73
N LEU A 368 1.88 22.82 -10.54
CA LEU A 368 1.98 23.60 -9.30
C LEU A 368 1.37 22.87 -8.09
N GLU A 369 0.23 22.20 -8.28
CA GLU A 369 -0.41 21.42 -7.21
C GLU A 369 0.48 20.26 -6.74
N ILE A 370 0.98 19.44 -7.66
CA ILE A 370 1.91 18.33 -7.32
C ILE A 370 3.22 18.87 -6.74
N ALA A 371 3.69 20.03 -7.20
CA ALA A 371 4.89 20.67 -6.68
C ALA A 371 4.73 21.14 -5.23
N GLU A 372 3.55 21.61 -4.81
CA GLU A 372 3.30 21.97 -3.41
C GLU A 372 3.32 20.73 -2.49
N GLN A 373 2.84 19.57 -2.96
CA GLN A 373 3.04 18.31 -2.22
C GLN A 373 4.52 18.03 -1.99
N TYR A 374 5.34 18.11 -3.04
CA TYR A 374 6.78 17.89 -2.93
C TYR A 374 7.43 18.90 -1.99
N LYS A 375 7.10 20.19 -2.12
CA LYS A 375 7.65 21.28 -1.30
C LYS A 375 7.32 21.10 0.18
N MET A 376 6.08 20.75 0.51
CA MET A 376 5.67 20.47 1.89
C MET A 376 6.35 19.21 2.44
N LYS A 377 6.44 18.13 1.66
CA LYS A 377 7.18 16.92 2.08
C LYS A 377 8.66 17.20 2.28
N HIS A 378 9.28 17.99 1.40
CA HIS A 378 10.67 18.43 1.51
C HIS A 378 10.86 19.23 2.80
N LYS A 379 10.03 20.26 3.05
CA LYS A 379 10.08 21.07 4.27
C LYS A 379 9.95 20.20 5.52
N LEU A 380 8.95 19.34 5.57
CA LEU A 380 8.74 18.40 6.67
C LEU A 380 9.97 17.52 6.90
N LYS A 381 10.50 16.87 5.86
CA LYS A 381 11.67 15.99 5.98
C LYS A 381 12.96 16.75 6.30
N SER A 382 13.10 17.99 5.83
CA SER A 382 14.26 18.85 6.15
C SER A 382 14.27 19.31 7.61
N SER A 383 13.10 19.60 8.18
CA SER A 383 12.97 20.03 9.59
C SER A 383 13.05 18.88 10.59
N THR A 384 12.72 17.65 10.16
CA THR A 384 12.63 16.47 11.04
C THR A 384 13.85 15.55 10.97
N LYS A 385 14.65 15.58 9.91
CA LYS A 385 15.83 14.71 9.77
C LYS A 385 17.10 15.40 10.29
N ILE A 386 17.83 14.69 11.15
CA ILE A 386 19.13 15.12 11.70
C ILE A 386 20.16 15.34 10.58
N ILE A 387 20.16 14.46 9.56
CA ILE A 387 20.99 14.60 8.35
C ILE A 387 20.05 14.57 7.14
N PHE A 388 19.72 15.75 6.63
CA PHE A 388 18.86 15.90 5.47
C PHE A 388 19.68 16.06 4.19
N LYS A 389 19.46 15.17 3.23
CA LYS A 389 19.95 15.34 1.86
C LYS A 389 18.78 15.72 0.96
N PRO A 390 18.82 16.90 0.31
CA PRO A 390 17.75 17.30 -0.58
C PRO A 390 17.77 16.50 -1.89
N PHE A 391 16.63 16.44 -2.58
CA PHE A 391 16.54 15.78 -3.89
C PHE A 391 17.23 16.64 -4.95
N LYS A 392 18.40 16.18 -5.43
CA LYS A 392 19.31 16.97 -6.28
C LYS A 392 18.66 17.55 -7.54
N HIS A 393 17.69 16.87 -8.13
CA HIS A 393 17.06 17.29 -9.38
C HIS A 393 16.09 18.47 -9.23
N LEU A 394 15.66 18.78 -8.00
CA LEU A 394 14.80 19.94 -7.70
C LEU A 394 15.43 20.89 -6.67
N ASN A 395 16.71 20.69 -6.34
CA ASN A 395 17.40 21.49 -5.34
C ASN A 395 18.85 21.76 -5.76
N ASN A 396 19.02 22.39 -6.92
CA ASN A 396 20.30 22.90 -7.38
C ASN A 396 20.15 24.30 -8.02
N LYS A 397 21.27 24.96 -8.32
CA LYS A 397 21.30 26.35 -8.84
C LYS A 397 20.64 26.51 -10.21
N THR A 398 20.52 25.44 -10.99
CA THR A 398 20.00 25.48 -12.37
C THR A 398 18.64 24.80 -12.53
N HIS A 399 18.24 23.99 -11.55
CA HIS A 399 17.01 23.20 -11.52
C HIS A 399 16.47 23.18 -10.08
N ASN A 400 15.44 24.00 -9.86
CA ASN A 400 14.61 24.04 -8.67
C ASN A 400 13.20 24.51 -9.07
N LEU A 401 12.23 24.37 -8.15
CA LEU A 401 10.84 24.71 -8.44
C LEU A 401 10.65 26.14 -8.93
N ASP A 402 11.36 27.12 -8.38
CA ASP A 402 11.24 28.52 -8.78
C ASP A 402 11.74 28.74 -10.22
N ILE A 403 12.82 28.05 -10.61
CA ILE A 403 13.34 28.10 -11.98
C ILE A 403 12.34 27.47 -12.96
N TYR A 404 11.77 26.30 -12.63
CA TYR A 404 10.74 25.68 -13.49
C TYR A 404 9.52 26.59 -13.60
N ASN A 405 9.03 27.12 -12.48
CA ASN A 405 7.89 28.05 -12.45
C ASN A 405 8.12 29.27 -13.33
N ASN A 406 9.28 29.91 -13.22
CA ASN A 406 9.61 31.09 -14.03
C ASN A 406 9.76 30.74 -15.50
N LYS A 407 10.45 29.65 -15.85
CA LYS A 407 10.60 29.20 -17.24
C LYS A 407 9.25 28.88 -17.89
N ILE A 408 8.38 28.15 -17.20
CA ILE A 408 7.06 27.79 -17.73
C ILE A 408 6.22 29.07 -17.93
N ARG A 409 6.24 30.01 -16.97
CA ARG A 409 5.56 31.31 -17.14
C ARG A 409 6.07 32.08 -18.36
N THR A 410 7.39 32.22 -18.50
CA THR A 410 7.99 32.90 -19.65
C THR A 410 7.62 32.23 -20.98
N LEU A 411 7.60 30.90 -21.05
CA LEU A 411 7.16 30.18 -22.25
C LEU A 411 5.68 30.45 -22.57
N ILE A 412 4.81 30.51 -21.56
CA ILE A 412 3.40 30.86 -21.74
C ILE A 412 3.25 32.30 -22.22
N ASP A 413 3.99 33.24 -21.62
CA ASP A 413 3.96 34.66 -21.96
C ASP A 413 4.50 34.92 -23.38
N ASN A 414 5.48 34.14 -23.82
CA ASN A 414 6.04 34.18 -25.18
C ASN A 414 5.22 33.38 -26.22
N HIS A 415 4.06 32.83 -25.85
CA HIS A 415 3.19 32.01 -26.69
C HIS A 415 3.80 30.66 -27.14
N GLU A 416 4.84 30.17 -26.47
CA GLU A 416 5.51 28.88 -26.71
C GLU A 416 4.80 27.71 -25.98
N TYR A 417 3.49 27.57 -26.22
CA TYR A 417 2.61 26.74 -25.40
C TYR A 417 2.98 25.25 -25.36
N ASN A 418 3.43 24.67 -26.48
CA ASN A 418 3.81 23.25 -26.53
C ASN A 418 5.04 22.96 -25.66
N GLN A 419 6.00 23.89 -25.64
CA GLN A 419 7.17 23.76 -24.76
C GLN A 419 6.78 23.95 -23.30
N ALA A 420 5.88 24.89 -22.99
CA ALA A 420 5.35 25.07 -21.64
C ALA A 420 4.63 23.82 -21.12
N ILE A 421 3.82 23.16 -21.97
CA ILE A 421 3.18 21.88 -21.65
C ILE A 421 4.23 20.83 -21.34
N GLN A 422 5.23 20.66 -22.22
CA GLN A 422 6.27 19.64 -22.04
C GLN A 422 7.06 19.86 -20.74
N LEU A 423 7.45 21.10 -20.46
CA LEU A 423 8.20 21.45 -19.25
C LEU A 423 7.35 21.30 -17.98
N SER A 424 6.03 21.54 -18.06
CA SER A 424 5.10 21.26 -16.96
C SER A 424 5.00 19.77 -16.66
N LYS A 425 4.97 18.90 -17.69
CA LYS A 425 5.01 17.44 -17.52
C LYS A 425 6.30 16.97 -16.86
N GLU A 426 7.44 17.50 -17.31
CA GLU A 426 8.75 17.20 -16.70
C GLU A 426 8.79 17.60 -15.22
N MET A 427 8.25 18.78 -14.89
CA MET A 427 8.13 19.24 -13.50
C MET A 427 7.29 18.29 -12.64
N ILE A 428 6.15 17.79 -13.15
CA ILE A 428 5.33 16.78 -12.47
C ILE A 428 6.15 15.52 -12.21
N GLU A 429 6.83 14.97 -13.22
CA GLU A 429 7.63 13.75 -13.09
C GLU A 429 8.73 13.90 -12.03
N LEU A 430 9.43 15.04 -12.01
CA LEU A 430 10.45 15.34 -11.02
C LEU A 430 9.88 15.49 -9.60
N CYS A 431 8.72 16.12 -9.44
CA CYS A 431 8.07 16.27 -8.15
C CYS A 431 7.64 14.92 -7.58
N LEU A 432 7.01 14.07 -8.41
CA LEU A 432 6.65 12.70 -8.04
C LEU A 432 7.89 11.85 -7.70
N ALA A 433 8.98 11.98 -8.46
CA ALA A 433 10.25 11.32 -8.14
C ALA A 433 10.83 11.80 -6.80
N GLY A 434 10.73 13.10 -6.51
CA GLY A 434 11.15 13.71 -5.26
C GLY A 434 10.32 13.28 -4.06
N LEU A 435 8.99 13.14 -4.22
CA LEU A 435 8.10 12.60 -3.19
C LEU A 435 8.49 11.17 -2.79
N ASN A 436 8.91 10.37 -3.78
CA ASN A 436 9.36 8.99 -3.62
C ASN A 436 10.84 8.86 -3.19
N TYR A 437 11.67 9.90 -3.33
CA TYR A 437 13.07 9.89 -2.93
C TYR A 437 13.25 9.77 -1.41
N PHE A 438 12.35 10.37 -0.64
CA PHE A 438 12.48 10.42 0.81
C PHE A 438 12.22 9.08 1.54
N GLN A 439 11.90 8.00 0.82
CA GLN A 439 11.32 6.80 1.42
C GLN A 439 12.25 5.61 1.75
N THR A 440 13.45 5.37 1.20
CA THR A 440 14.01 3.98 1.39
C THR A 440 15.53 3.80 1.31
N LEU A 441 16.35 4.46 2.14
CA LEU A 441 17.81 4.18 2.18
C LEU A 441 18.50 4.22 3.57
N MET A 442 17.83 4.75 4.61
CA MET A 442 18.50 4.97 5.90
C MET A 442 18.69 3.67 6.71
N GLY A 443 17.72 2.74 6.66
CA GLY A 443 17.82 1.45 7.35
C GLY A 443 18.98 0.58 6.87
N GLY A 444 19.17 0.46 5.55
CA GLY A 444 20.29 -0.30 4.98
C GLY A 444 21.66 0.26 5.32
N LEU A 445 21.80 1.59 5.33
CA LEU A 445 23.05 2.24 5.74
C LEU A 445 23.39 1.95 7.20
N ILE A 446 22.40 1.97 8.08
CA ILE A 446 22.61 1.71 9.52
C ILE A 446 22.96 0.24 9.77
N ILE A 447 22.29 -0.70 9.08
CA ILE A 447 22.67 -2.13 9.13
C ILE A 447 24.12 -2.30 8.66
N LEU A 448 24.50 -1.68 7.53
CA LEU A 448 25.87 -1.75 7.01
C LEU A 448 26.90 -1.19 8.00
N LEU A 449 26.64 -0.02 8.58
CA LEU A 449 27.53 0.59 9.58
C LEU A 449 27.68 -0.30 10.82
N SER A 450 26.59 -0.87 11.32
CA SER A 450 26.63 -1.81 12.45
C SER A 450 27.47 -3.06 12.12
N GLY A 451 27.36 -3.55 10.89
CA GLY A 451 28.17 -4.62 10.32
C GLY A 451 29.67 -4.31 10.31
N ILE A 452 30.04 -3.13 9.80
CA ILE A 452 31.43 -2.67 9.73
C ILE A 452 32.00 -2.48 11.14
N ILE A 453 31.24 -1.85 12.05
CA ILE A 453 31.64 -1.68 13.45
C ILE A 453 31.89 -3.06 14.09
N TYR A 454 30.99 -4.02 13.90
CA TYR A 454 31.15 -5.37 14.44
C TYR A 454 32.34 -6.12 13.80
N LEU A 455 32.60 -5.94 12.51
CA LEU A 455 33.77 -6.53 11.84
C LEU A 455 35.10 -6.02 12.41
N ILE A 456 35.16 -4.72 12.74
CA ILE A 456 36.37 -4.07 13.28
C ILE A 456 36.54 -4.40 14.77
N PHE A 457 35.48 -4.26 15.57
CA PHE A 457 35.55 -4.30 17.03
C PHE A 457 35.00 -5.58 17.67
N GLY A 458 34.38 -6.49 16.90
CA GLY A 458 33.69 -7.69 17.41
C GLY A 458 34.53 -8.55 18.35
N ASP A 459 35.74 -8.92 17.93
CA ASP A 459 36.68 -9.66 18.78
C ASP A 459 37.09 -8.86 20.04
N SER A 460 37.25 -7.53 19.91
CA SER A 460 37.64 -6.65 21.02
C SER A 460 36.52 -6.43 22.04
N LEU A 461 35.25 -6.48 21.63
CA LEU A 461 34.10 -6.38 22.52
C LEU A 461 33.95 -7.61 23.44
N ILE A 462 34.62 -8.71 23.06
CA ILE A 462 34.52 -10.04 23.65
C ILE A 462 35.82 -10.44 24.42
N LYS A 463 36.91 -9.67 24.26
CA LYS A 463 38.30 -9.95 24.72
C LYS A 463 38.53 -10.33 26.20
N ASN A 464 37.60 -10.07 27.12
CA ASN A 464 37.71 -10.42 28.55
C ASN A 464 37.15 -11.81 28.89
N GLN A 465 36.85 -12.62 27.89
CA GLN A 465 36.40 -14.00 28.07
C GLN A 465 37.43 -14.86 27.34
N GLU A 466 38.12 -15.75 28.05
CA GLU A 466 39.10 -16.69 27.49
C GLU A 466 38.45 -17.55 26.39
N ILE A 467 38.33 -17.04 25.17
CA ILE A 467 37.57 -17.69 24.10
C ILE A 467 38.50 -18.27 23.04
N VAL A 468 38.35 -19.59 22.84
CA VAL A 468 39.12 -20.43 21.91
C VAL A 468 38.70 -20.25 20.43
N SER A 469 37.59 -19.57 20.11
CA SER A 469 37.11 -19.39 18.72
C SER A 469 37.20 -17.93 18.22
N LYS A 470 38.02 -17.67 17.19
CA LYS A 470 38.07 -16.37 16.49
C LYS A 470 36.78 -16.09 15.72
N MET A 471 36.40 -14.82 15.59
CA MET A 471 35.26 -14.39 14.76
C MET A 471 35.47 -14.81 13.28
N PRO A 472 34.43 -15.35 12.60
CA PRO A 472 34.51 -15.71 11.19
C PRO A 472 34.45 -14.46 10.28
N LYS A 473 35.53 -13.67 10.27
CA LYS A 473 35.63 -12.40 9.53
C LYS A 473 35.27 -12.52 8.06
N ASN A 474 35.74 -13.56 7.37
CA ASN A 474 35.46 -13.78 5.96
C ASN A 474 33.95 -13.92 5.68
N MET A 475 33.22 -14.61 6.56
CA MET A 475 31.77 -14.78 6.42
C MET A 475 31.04 -13.44 6.62
N ILE A 476 31.43 -12.68 7.64
CA ILE A 476 30.84 -11.37 7.92
C ILE A 476 31.12 -10.42 6.74
N SER A 477 32.37 -10.32 6.28
CA SER A 477 32.73 -9.49 5.13
C SER A 477 31.96 -9.87 3.87
N PHE A 478 31.78 -11.17 3.61
CA PHE A 478 30.99 -11.66 2.48
C PHE A 478 29.53 -11.22 2.58
N GLN A 479 28.89 -11.38 3.75
CA GLN A 479 27.52 -10.92 3.97
C GLN A 479 27.37 -9.40 3.87
N LEU A 480 28.37 -8.62 4.32
CA LEU A 480 28.37 -7.17 4.12
C LEU A 480 28.52 -6.78 2.65
N GLY A 481 29.30 -7.54 1.87
CA GLY A 481 29.38 -7.38 0.42
C GLY A 481 28.03 -7.62 -0.25
N LEU A 482 27.32 -8.69 0.12
CA LEU A 482 25.95 -8.96 -0.36
C LEU A 482 24.96 -7.87 0.06
N LEU A 483 25.10 -7.33 1.27
CA LEU A 483 24.27 -6.22 1.74
C LEU A 483 24.50 -4.92 0.93
N ILE A 484 25.76 -4.59 0.61
CA ILE A 484 26.06 -3.44 -0.26
C ILE A 484 25.45 -3.67 -1.64
N LEU A 485 25.63 -4.88 -2.20
CA LEU A 485 25.08 -5.21 -3.51
C LEU A 485 23.55 -5.17 -3.52
N SER A 486 22.89 -5.59 -2.44
CA SER A 486 21.44 -5.53 -2.31
C SER A 486 20.93 -4.10 -2.28
N MET A 487 21.63 -3.17 -1.61
CA MET A 487 21.30 -1.75 -1.63
C MET A 487 21.44 -1.15 -3.04
N ILE A 488 22.50 -1.50 -3.77
CA ILE A 488 22.73 -1.05 -5.16
C ILE A 488 21.64 -1.57 -6.09
N VAL A 489 21.39 -2.89 -6.08
CA VAL A 489 20.37 -3.52 -6.93
C VAL A 489 18.98 -2.98 -6.63
N THR A 490 18.65 -2.82 -5.34
CA THR A 490 17.38 -2.21 -4.92
C THR A 490 17.24 -0.80 -5.50
N HIS A 491 18.28 0.03 -5.38
CA HIS A 491 18.27 1.39 -5.92
C HIS A 491 18.10 1.41 -7.44
N LEU A 492 18.83 0.57 -8.17
CA LEU A 492 18.78 0.50 -9.63
C LEU A 492 17.44 -0.06 -10.14
N SER A 493 16.89 -1.09 -9.49
CA SER A 493 15.58 -1.66 -9.81
C SER A 493 14.47 -0.63 -9.62
N VAL A 494 14.49 0.07 -8.48
CA VAL A 494 13.54 1.15 -8.19
C VAL A 494 13.66 2.26 -9.24
N LEU A 495 14.87 2.65 -9.63
CA LEU A 495 15.08 3.67 -10.66
C LEU A 495 14.49 3.24 -12.02
N SER A 496 14.79 2.01 -12.46
CA SER A 496 14.32 1.49 -13.75
C SER A 496 12.80 1.36 -13.81
N LEU A 497 12.21 0.76 -12.77
CA LEU A 497 10.75 0.61 -12.63
C LEU A 497 10.05 1.98 -12.62
N ARG A 498 10.63 2.98 -11.93
CA ARG A 498 10.12 4.35 -11.92
C ARG A 498 10.16 5.01 -13.29
N THR A 499 11.20 4.77 -14.09
CA THR A 499 11.30 5.30 -15.46
C THR A 499 10.48 4.52 -16.49
N LYS A 500 9.58 3.62 -16.05
CA LYS A 500 8.75 2.75 -16.90
C LYS A 500 9.57 1.89 -17.90
N LYS A 501 10.85 1.65 -17.62
CA LYS A 501 11.73 0.79 -18.44
C LYS A 501 11.62 -0.70 -18.09
N GLY A 502 10.75 -1.05 -17.14
CA GLY A 502 10.64 -2.39 -16.58
C GLY A 502 11.79 -2.72 -15.62
N LEU A 503 11.80 -3.96 -15.11
CA LEU A 503 12.88 -4.47 -14.27
C LEU A 503 14.04 -4.98 -15.14
N PRO A 504 15.26 -4.43 -15.02
CA PRO A 504 16.39 -4.93 -15.80
C PRO A 504 16.70 -6.38 -15.42
N LEU A 505 16.89 -7.24 -16.43
CA LEU A 505 17.19 -8.67 -16.22
C LEU A 505 18.41 -8.88 -15.32
N GLY A 506 19.45 -8.07 -15.48
CA GLY A 506 20.65 -8.12 -14.63
C GLY A 506 20.31 -7.87 -13.15
N ASN A 507 19.48 -6.86 -12.86
CA ASN A 507 19.06 -6.58 -11.49
C ASN A 507 18.18 -7.70 -10.93
N GLN A 508 17.32 -8.29 -11.76
CA GLN A 508 16.47 -9.41 -11.37
C GLN A 508 17.31 -10.63 -10.97
N VAL A 509 18.26 -11.03 -11.82
CA VAL A 509 19.15 -12.17 -11.56
C VAL A 509 20.01 -11.92 -10.32
N VAL A 510 20.63 -10.75 -10.21
CA VAL A 510 21.45 -10.42 -9.04
C VAL A 510 20.61 -10.35 -7.77
N GLY A 511 19.39 -9.81 -7.83
CA GLY A 511 18.45 -9.79 -6.71
C GLY A 511 18.18 -11.19 -6.16
N TRP A 512 17.86 -12.15 -7.03
CA TRP A 512 17.64 -13.56 -6.64
C TRP A 512 18.89 -14.24 -6.11
N LEU A 513 20.04 -14.02 -6.76
CA LEU A 513 21.32 -14.56 -6.29
C LEU A 513 21.68 -14.05 -4.90
N ILE A 514 21.47 -12.77 -4.63
CA ILE A 514 21.70 -12.20 -3.29
C ILE A 514 20.84 -12.92 -2.25
N LEU A 515 19.54 -13.11 -2.52
CA LEU A 515 18.64 -13.80 -1.59
C LEU A 515 19.09 -15.23 -1.32
N ALA A 516 19.44 -15.99 -2.36
CA ALA A 516 19.92 -17.37 -2.22
C ALA A 516 21.26 -17.43 -1.46
N LEU A 517 22.25 -16.62 -1.87
CA LEU A 517 23.59 -16.65 -1.29
C LEU A 517 23.62 -16.12 0.14
N SER A 518 22.82 -15.09 0.46
CA SER A 518 22.72 -14.55 1.82
C SER A 518 22.13 -15.58 2.79
N LEU A 519 21.17 -16.39 2.35
CA LEU A 519 20.57 -17.44 3.18
C LEU A 519 21.42 -18.72 3.29
N LEU A 520 21.92 -19.24 2.16
CA LEU A 520 22.52 -20.57 2.12
C LEU A 520 23.95 -20.61 2.65
N ILE A 521 24.76 -19.60 2.35
CA ILE A 521 26.20 -19.60 2.69
C ILE A 521 26.44 -19.55 4.21
N PRO A 522 25.73 -18.72 5.00
CA PRO A 522 25.88 -18.69 6.45
C PRO A 522 25.62 -20.04 7.14
N LEU A 523 24.72 -20.88 6.62
CA LEU A 523 24.38 -22.18 7.22
C LEU A 523 25.62 -23.08 7.40
N ILE A 524 26.62 -22.95 6.52
CA ILE A 524 27.89 -23.68 6.63
C ILE A 524 28.67 -23.23 7.87
N THR A 525 28.67 -21.93 8.17
CA THR A 525 29.38 -21.35 9.32
C THR A 525 28.61 -21.56 10.61
N LEU A 526 27.26 -21.59 10.58
CA LEU A 526 26.43 -21.87 11.76
C LEU A 526 26.68 -23.26 12.36
N LYS A 527 27.15 -24.23 11.56
CA LYS A 527 27.55 -25.56 12.04
C LYS A 527 28.87 -25.56 12.83
N LYS A 528 29.71 -24.52 12.69
CA LYS A 528 31.00 -24.42 13.39
C LYS A 528 30.81 -23.89 14.81
N LYS A 529 31.56 -24.46 15.77
CA LYS A 529 31.60 -23.97 17.16
C LYS A 529 32.20 -22.56 17.20
N THR A 530 31.35 -21.59 17.50
CA THR A 530 31.71 -20.17 17.62
C THR A 530 31.05 -19.56 18.85
N TYR A 531 31.58 -18.44 19.32
CA TYR A 531 30.92 -17.68 20.38
C TYR A 531 29.50 -17.26 19.95
N TYR A 532 28.55 -17.37 20.87
CA TYR A 532 27.12 -17.26 20.57
C TYR A 532 26.72 -15.91 19.94
N VAL A 533 27.38 -14.80 20.32
CA VAL A 533 27.10 -13.47 19.75
C VAL A 533 27.53 -13.39 18.28
N HIS A 534 28.64 -14.06 17.90
CA HIS A 534 29.02 -14.17 16.48
C HIS A 534 27.97 -14.93 15.70
N LYS A 535 27.43 -16.01 16.27
CA LYS A 535 26.37 -16.79 15.64
C LYS A 535 25.10 -15.98 15.43
N LEU A 536 24.61 -15.29 16.46
CA LEU A 536 23.45 -14.39 16.36
C LEU A 536 23.65 -13.29 15.32
N PHE A 537 24.85 -12.69 15.28
CA PHE A 537 25.15 -11.65 14.31
C PHE A 537 25.19 -12.17 12.86
N ILE A 538 25.70 -13.38 12.65
CA ILE A 538 25.64 -14.05 11.35
C ILE A 538 24.19 -14.31 10.92
N ILE A 539 23.33 -14.77 11.84
CA ILE A 539 21.88 -14.96 11.56
C ILE A 539 21.23 -13.61 11.22
N PHE A 540 21.58 -12.53 11.93
CA PHE A 540 21.10 -11.18 11.62
C PHE A 540 21.52 -10.73 10.21
N LEU A 541 22.79 -10.94 9.83
CA LEU A 541 23.25 -10.60 8.48
C LEU A 541 22.65 -11.50 7.40
N MET A 542 22.42 -12.79 7.69
CA MET A 542 21.81 -13.77 6.78
C MET A 542 20.46 -13.30 6.23
N PHE A 543 19.64 -12.63 7.05
CA PHE A 543 18.34 -12.10 6.60
C PHE A 543 18.34 -10.59 6.28
N SER A 544 19.45 -9.88 6.48
CA SER A 544 19.52 -8.43 6.23
C SER A 544 19.21 -8.07 4.76
N PRO A 545 19.74 -8.78 3.73
CA PRO A 545 19.43 -8.46 2.33
C PRO A 545 17.96 -8.59 1.96
N ILE A 546 17.23 -9.55 2.56
CA ILE A 546 15.77 -9.71 2.37
C ILE A 546 15.05 -8.44 2.82
N PHE A 547 15.40 -7.92 4.00
CA PHE A 547 14.83 -6.67 4.49
C PHE A 547 15.16 -5.51 3.56
N ILE A 548 16.38 -5.40 3.03
CA ILE A 548 16.70 -4.28 2.12
C ILE A 548 15.90 -4.35 0.82
N ILE A 549 15.87 -5.52 0.17
CA ILE A 549 15.20 -5.70 -1.12
C ILE A 549 13.68 -5.52 -0.95
N LEU A 550 13.10 -6.07 0.10
CA LEU A 550 11.65 -6.11 0.29
C LEU A 550 11.09 -5.00 1.20
N SER A 551 11.90 -4.03 1.65
CA SER A 551 11.39 -2.89 2.44
C SER A 551 10.92 -1.74 1.56
N ILE A 552 9.86 -1.07 2.01
CA ILE A 552 9.34 0.15 1.40
C ILE A 552 9.73 1.41 2.21
N SER A 553 10.01 1.26 3.50
CA SER A 553 10.20 2.34 4.47
C SER A 553 11.26 1.98 5.54
N TYR A 554 10.93 2.12 6.83
CA TYR A 554 11.83 1.95 7.98
C TYR A 554 11.91 0.52 8.52
N GLU A 555 11.40 -0.49 7.81
CA GLU A 555 11.45 -1.87 8.32
C GLU A 555 12.89 -2.35 8.55
N GLY A 556 13.86 -1.82 7.80
CA GLY A 556 15.29 -2.03 8.08
C GLY A 556 15.78 -1.43 9.40
N LEU A 557 15.21 -0.30 9.86
CA LEU A 557 15.49 0.27 11.19
C LEU A 557 14.86 -0.58 12.29
N PHE A 558 13.60 -0.99 12.10
CA PHE A 558 12.96 -1.91 13.03
C PHE A 558 13.79 -3.17 13.20
N TYR A 559 14.23 -3.77 12.08
CA TYR A 559 15.00 -5.00 12.07
C TYR A 559 16.29 -4.93 12.89
N ILE A 560 17.12 -3.90 12.69
CA ILE A 560 18.35 -3.73 13.49
C ILE A 560 18.03 -3.43 14.95
N CYS A 561 17.02 -2.62 15.23
CA CYS A 561 16.67 -2.27 16.59
C CYS A 561 16.18 -3.51 17.34
N PHE A 562 15.22 -4.23 16.76
CA PHE A 562 14.67 -5.45 17.32
C PHE A 562 15.75 -6.50 17.61
N PHE A 563 16.70 -6.71 16.68
CA PHE A 563 17.85 -7.58 16.92
C PHE A 563 18.68 -7.12 18.13
N GLY A 564 18.96 -5.81 18.24
CA GLY A 564 19.68 -5.23 19.36
C GLY A 564 19.00 -5.47 20.71
N ILE A 565 17.67 -5.30 20.79
CA ILE A 565 16.88 -5.57 22.01
C ILE A 565 17.02 -7.03 22.41
N LEU A 566 16.87 -7.95 21.47
CA LEU A 566 16.91 -9.38 21.77
C LEU A 566 18.27 -9.79 22.32
N VAL A 567 19.36 -9.31 21.74
CA VAL A 567 20.71 -9.58 22.25
C VAL A 567 20.91 -8.99 23.66
N LEU A 568 20.43 -7.76 23.89
CA LEU A 568 20.49 -7.12 25.22
C LEU A 568 19.66 -7.88 26.25
N TRP A 569 18.46 -8.33 25.86
CA TRP A 569 17.58 -9.13 26.70
C TRP A 569 18.26 -10.43 27.13
N VAL A 570 18.89 -11.17 26.21
CA VAL A 570 19.66 -12.38 26.53
C VAL A 570 20.78 -12.10 27.55
N GLU A 571 21.46 -10.96 27.44
CA GLU A 571 22.51 -10.58 28.38
C GLU A 571 21.98 -10.14 29.75
N ILE A 572 20.88 -9.39 29.78
CA ILE A 572 20.24 -8.95 31.02
C ILE A 572 19.74 -10.17 31.79
N GLU A 573 19.00 -11.07 31.14
CA GLU A 573 18.44 -12.26 31.77
C GLU A 573 19.53 -13.18 32.35
N TYR A 574 20.63 -13.33 31.61
CA TYR A 574 21.77 -14.09 32.09
C TYR A 574 22.42 -13.47 33.34
N LYS A 575 22.63 -12.14 33.34
CA LYS A 575 23.22 -11.44 34.49
C LYS A 575 22.30 -11.48 35.72
N VAL A 576 20.99 -11.36 35.53
CA VAL A 576 20.01 -11.51 36.61
C VAL A 576 20.10 -12.91 37.23
N ARG A 577 20.17 -13.97 36.42
CA ARG A 577 20.35 -15.36 36.89
C ARG A 577 21.65 -15.53 37.69
N LEU A 578 22.75 -14.95 37.24
CA LEU A 578 24.03 -15.03 37.96
C LEU A 578 23.96 -14.39 39.35
N LYS A 579 23.33 -13.22 39.46
CA LYS A 579 23.14 -12.54 40.75
C LYS A 579 22.24 -13.35 41.68
N THR A 580 21.12 -13.87 41.16
CA THR A 580 20.23 -14.75 41.93
C THR A 580 20.95 -15.99 42.47
N ALA A 581 21.85 -16.59 41.66
CA ALA A 581 22.55 -17.81 42.03
C ALA A 581 23.55 -17.64 43.18
N GLN A 582 24.01 -16.41 43.46
CA GLN A 582 24.97 -16.12 44.54
C GLN A 582 24.28 -15.94 45.91
N ASP A 583 22.97 -15.74 45.95
CA ASP A 583 22.27 -15.24 47.14
C ASP A 583 21.70 -16.31 48.11
N LYS A 584 21.71 -17.64 47.84
CA LYS A 584 20.83 -18.57 48.63
C LYS A 584 21.28 -20.00 48.95
N ASN A 585 20.83 -20.44 50.14
CA ASN A 585 21.21 -21.64 50.93
C ASN A 585 20.18 -22.80 51.01
N THR A 586 18.99 -22.77 50.39
CA THR A 586 18.00 -23.89 50.46
C THR A 586 17.42 -24.33 49.10
N LYS A 587 17.13 -25.64 48.95
CA LYS A 587 16.71 -26.27 47.68
C LYS A 587 15.29 -25.89 47.24
N PHE A 588 14.36 -25.66 48.17
CA PHE A 588 12.97 -25.29 47.88
C PHE A 588 12.85 -23.87 47.32
N GLU A 589 13.50 -22.89 47.96
CA GLU A 589 13.53 -21.50 47.50
C GLU A 589 14.18 -21.37 46.11
N LYS A 590 15.16 -22.23 45.82
CA LYS A 590 15.81 -22.31 44.51
C LYS A 590 14.84 -22.72 43.39
N ASN A 591 13.96 -23.70 43.64
CA ASN A 591 13.00 -24.19 42.65
C ASN A 591 11.88 -23.18 42.38
N GLN A 592 11.31 -22.56 43.42
CA GLN A 592 10.25 -21.56 43.26
C GLN A 592 10.76 -20.32 42.52
N LYS A 593 11.99 -19.87 42.82
CA LYS A 593 12.62 -18.74 42.14
C LYS A 593 12.96 -19.06 40.68
N LEU A 594 13.39 -20.30 40.39
CA LEU A 594 13.64 -20.77 39.03
C LEU A 594 12.38 -20.73 38.15
N PHE A 595 11.24 -21.14 38.71
CA PHE A 595 9.94 -21.08 38.03
C PHE A 595 9.54 -19.62 37.72
N SER A 596 9.60 -18.73 38.72
CA SER A 596 9.28 -17.31 38.53
C SER A 596 10.16 -16.63 37.48
N GLU A 597 11.45 -16.96 37.44
CA GLU A 597 12.37 -16.44 36.43
C GLU A 597 12.04 -16.95 35.02
N ASN A 598 11.79 -18.25 34.87
CA ASN A 598 11.41 -18.82 33.57
C ASN A 598 10.05 -18.29 33.09
N LEU A 599 9.10 -18.05 34.01
CA LEU A 599 7.82 -17.41 33.72
C LEU A 599 8.01 -15.98 33.20
N ARG A 600 8.85 -15.18 33.86
CA ARG A 600 9.18 -13.81 33.40
C ARG A 600 9.79 -13.82 32.00
N ILE A 601 10.74 -14.71 31.74
CA ILE A 601 11.37 -14.85 30.42
C ILE A 601 10.31 -15.23 29.36
N ALA A 602 9.40 -16.15 29.69
CA ALA A 602 8.31 -16.55 28.80
C ALA A 602 7.35 -15.39 28.48
N LEU A 603 7.00 -14.56 29.47
CA LEU A 603 6.16 -13.38 29.25
C LEU A 603 6.84 -12.34 28.36
N PHE A 604 8.14 -12.08 28.55
CA PHE A 604 8.90 -11.22 27.63
C PHE A 604 8.98 -11.79 26.22
N TYR A 605 9.10 -13.11 26.07
CA TYR A 605 9.07 -13.75 24.75
C TYR A 605 7.72 -13.56 24.06
N LEU A 606 6.60 -13.76 24.76
CA LEU A 606 5.26 -13.50 24.22
C LEU A 606 5.08 -12.02 23.85
N PHE A 607 5.62 -11.10 24.65
CA PHE A 607 5.67 -9.67 24.30
C PHE A 607 6.48 -9.43 23.02
N PHE A 608 7.66 -10.06 22.87
CA PHE A 608 8.44 -9.94 21.64
C PHE A 608 7.81 -10.59 20.42
N ILE A 609 6.96 -11.62 20.59
CA ILE A 609 6.12 -12.15 19.50
C ILE A 609 5.18 -11.07 19.00
N GLN A 610 4.52 -10.35 19.90
CA GLN A 610 3.64 -9.25 19.54
C GLN A 610 4.42 -8.13 18.84
N GLU A 611 5.55 -7.72 19.40
CA GLU A 611 6.43 -6.71 18.78
C GLU A 611 6.96 -7.14 17.39
N ALA A 612 7.32 -8.41 17.19
CA ALA A 612 7.72 -8.93 15.88
C ALA A 612 6.56 -8.90 14.87
N PHE A 613 5.34 -9.21 15.34
CA PHE A 613 4.12 -9.17 14.56
C PHE A 613 3.77 -7.74 14.12
N PHE A 614 3.85 -6.77 15.04
CA PHE A 614 3.60 -5.35 14.80
C PHE A 614 4.80 -4.58 14.30
N GLY A 615 5.97 -5.17 14.12
CA GLY A 615 7.17 -4.45 13.71
C GLY A 615 7.49 -4.56 12.22
N THR A 616 6.96 -5.60 11.57
CA THR A 616 7.30 -5.97 10.18
C THR A 616 6.32 -5.47 9.13
N GLY A 617 5.22 -4.85 9.54
CA GLY A 617 4.13 -4.37 8.69
C GLY A 617 2.78 -4.97 9.09
N ASN A 618 1.72 -4.63 8.36
CA ASN A 618 0.35 -4.99 8.74
C ASN A 618 0.00 -6.45 8.35
N ILE A 619 0.39 -7.43 9.17
CA ILE A 619 0.06 -8.86 8.96
C ILE A 619 -1.46 -9.11 8.95
N ALA A 620 -2.26 -8.24 9.58
CA ALA A 620 -3.72 -8.38 9.61
C ALA A 620 -4.39 -8.17 8.23
N SER A 621 -3.67 -7.63 7.24
CA SER A 621 -4.14 -7.52 5.87
C SER A 621 -2.97 -7.80 4.92
N ILE A 622 -2.76 -9.05 4.53
CA ILE A 622 -1.74 -9.44 3.53
C ILE A 622 -1.92 -8.65 2.22
N SER A 623 -3.15 -8.28 1.88
CA SER A 623 -3.49 -7.39 0.75
C SER A 623 -2.99 -5.95 0.91
N SER A 624 -2.67 -5.50 2.13
CA SER A 624 -2.19 -4.13 2.43
C SER A 624 -0.70 -3.91 2.22
N PHE A 625 0.04 -4.97 1.88
CA PHE A 625 1.46 -4.83 1.57
C PHE A 625 1.64 -4.36 0.14
N SER A 626 2.31 -3.21 -0.01
CA SER A 626 2.73 -2.72 -1.32
C SER A 626 3.59 -3.77 -2.04
N LEU A 627 3.12 -4.18 -3.22
CA LEU A 627 3.85 -5.08 -4.11
C LEU A 627 5.08 -4.40 -4.74
N ASP A 628 5.26 -3.08 -4.56
CA ASP A 628 6.37 -2.31 -5.13
C ASP A 628 7.74 -2.85 -4.73
N SER A 629 7.85 -3.43 -3.54
CA SER A 629 9.08 -4.08 -3.10
C SER A 629 9.32 -5.44 -3.77
N ILE A 630 8.26 -6.15 -4.15
CA ILE A 630 8.32 -7.47 -4.79
C ILE A 630 8.58 -7.32 -6.29
N TYR A 631 8.09 -6.26 -6.92
CA TYR A 631 8.40 -5.92 -8.32
C TYR A 631 9.89 -5.74 -8.60
N ARG A 632 10.71 -5.58 -7.56
CA ARG A 632 12.18 -5.55 -7.65
C ARG A 632 12.81 -6.92 -7.94
N LEU A 633 12.03 -8.01 -7.77
CA LEU A 633 12.42 -9.41 -8.01
C LEU A 633 11.58 -10.08 -9.09
N ILE A 634 10.30 -9.71 -9.21
CA ILE A 634 9.36 -10.33 -10.14
C ILE A 634 8.39 -9.29 -10.67
N VAL A 635 8.46 -9.02 -11.97
CA VAL A 635 7.53 -8.12 -12.67
C VAL A 635 6.28 -8.81 -13.18
N ILE A 636 6.32 -10.13 -13.39
CA ILE A 636 5.14 -10.93 -13.77
C ILE A 636 4.34 -11.22 -12.51
N PHE A 637 3.06 -10.85 -12.51
CA PHE A 637 2.18 -11.09 -11.39
C PHE A 637 2.02 -12.59 -11.13
N ASN A 638 2.32 -13.01 -9.90
CA ASN A 638 2.05 -14.37 -9.42
C ASN A 638 1.67 -14.27 -7.93
N PRO A 639 0.36 -14.28 -7.62
CA PRO A 639 -0.13 -13.91 -6.29
C PRO A 639 0.42 -14.84 -5.20
N PHE A 640 0.43 -16.14 -5.45
CA PHE A 640 0.89 -17.13 -4.48
C PHE A 640 2.39 -16.99 -4.21
N PHE A 641 3.20 -16.81 -5.26
CA PHE A 641 4.64 -16.71 -5.10
C PHE A 641 5.06 -15.36 -4.48
N GLN A 642 4.40 -14.27 -4.87
CA GLN A 642 4.60 -12.95 -4.26
C GLN A 642 4.18 -12.96 -2.78
N ALA A 643 3.02 -13.54 -2.45
CA ALA A 643 2.59 -13.74 -1.07
C ALA A 643 3.58 -14.60 -0.28
N ALA A 644 4.11 -15.68 -0.86
CA ALA A 644 5.10 -16.52 -0.19
C ALA A 644 6.39 -15.77 0.16
N ILE A 645 6.92 -14.93 -0.75
CA ILE A 645 8.11 -14.12 -0.51
C ILE A 645 7.86 -13.09 0.59
N LEU A 646 6.68 -12.47 0.58
CA LEU A 646 6.27 -11.49 1.58
C LEU A 646 6.09 -12.15 2.95
N LEU A 647 5.39 -13.28 3.03
CA LEU A 647 5.25 -14.08 4.25
C LEU A 647 6.63 -14.49 4.79
N PHE A 648 7.57 -14.85 3.91
CA PHE A 648 8.92 -15.17 4.33
C PHE A 648 9.64 -13.97 4.98
N LYS A 649 9.52 -12.75 4.42
CA LYS A 649 10.03 -11.51 5.06
C LYS A 649 9.43 -11.34 6.46
N LEU A 650 8.13 -11.54 6.61
CA LEU A 650 7.39 -11.37 7.87
C LEU A 650 7.84 -12.38 8.94
N LEU A 651 8.21 -13.59 8.54
CA LEU A 651 8.69 -14.62 9.45
C LEU A 651 10.08 -14.33 10.05
N VAL A 652 10.90 -13.49 9.40
CA VAL A 652 12.30 -13.31 9.80
C VAL A 652 12.48 -12.86 11.25
N PRO A 653 11.76 -11.84 11.78
CA PRO A 653 12.00 -11.42 13.16
C PRO A 653 11.63 -12.48 14.19
N PHE A 654 10.63 -13.32 13.89
CA PHE A 654 10.31 -14.47 14.72
C PHE A 654 11.42 -15.52 14.72
N ILE A 655 12.07 -15.75 13.57
CA ILE A 655 13.23 -16.64 13.46
C ILE A 655 14.38 -16.13 14.35
N ILE A 656 14.67 -14.83 14.33
CA ILE A 656 15.73 -14.22 15.14
C ILE A 656 15.40 -14.25 16.63
N MET A 657 14.15 -13.95 16.98
CA MET A 657 13.65 -14.04 18.34
C MET A 657 13.77 -15.46 18.87
N SER A 658 13.37 -16.46 18.08
CA SER A 658 13.53 -17.87 18.43
C SER A 658 15.00 -18.24 18.62
N ALA A 659 15.90 -17.79 17.74
CA ALA A 659 17.34 -18.03 17.89
C ALA A 659 17.91 -17.43 19.20
N ASN A 660 17.41 -16.27 19.62
CA ASN A 660 17.82 -15.66 20.89
C ASN A 660 17.28 -16.44 22.10
N LEU A 661 16.01 -16.87 22.09
CA LEU A 661 15.42 -17.68 23.16
C LEU A 661 16.14 -19.03 23.30
N GLY A 662 16.43 -19.69 22.18
CA GLY A 662 17.16 -20.95 22.17
C GLY A 662 18.55 -20.82 22.80
N ILE A 663 19.27 -19.72 22.52
CA ILE A 663 20.55 -19.42 23.16
C ILE A 663 20.35 -19.13 24.65
N LEU A 664 19.34 -18.34 25.02
CA LEU A 664 19.07 -18.01 26.42
C LEU A 664 18.78 -19.27 27.25
N ASN A 665 17.94 -20.19 26.77
CA ASN A 665 17.64 -21.44 27.45
C ASN A 665 18.92 -22.21 27.80
N ARG A 666 19.83 -22.32 26.82
CA ARG A 666 21.12 -23.00 26.96
C ARG A 666 22.09 -22.23 27.85
N LYS A 667 22.16 -20.90 27.71
CA LYS A 667 23.03 -20.01 28.49
C LYS A 667 22.68 -20.02 29.98
N LEU A 668 21.39 -20.17 30.30
CA LEU A 668 20.87 -20.35 31.65
C LEU A 668 21.07 -21.76 32.21
N LYS A 669 21.61 -22.69 31.40
CA LYS A 669 21.77 -24.12 31.72
C LYS A 669 20.46 -24.81 32.09
N ASN A 670 19.35 -24.35 31.53
CA ASN A 670 18.08 -25.05 31.66
C ASN A 670 18.13 -26.34 30.81
N PRO A 671 17.36 -27.39 31.19
CA PRO A 671 17.14 -28.53 30.32
C PRO A 671 16.66 -28.10 28.91
N PRO A 672 16.90 -28.92 27.87
CA PRO A 672 16.38 -28.65 26.53
C PRO A 672 14.89 -28.32 26.58
N SER A 673 14.46 -27.37 25.76
CA SER A 673 13.04 -26.98 25.60
C SER A 673 12.37 -26.34 26.83
N THR A 674 13.03 -26.20 27.99
CA THR A 674 12.38 -25.69 29.22
C THR A 674 11.63 -24.38 29.02
N LEU A 675 12.29 -23.36 28.46
CA LEU A 675 11.63 -22.07 28.22
C LEU A 675 10.50 -22.17 27.19
N PHE A 676 10.69 -22.94 26.11
CA PHE A 676 9.66 -23.17 25.10
C PHE A 676 8.42 -23.87 25.70
N MET A 677 8.61 -24.85 26.58
CA MET A 677 7.52 -25.53 27.29
C MET A 677 6.73 -24.57 28.18
N VAL A 678 7.41 -23.69 28.92
CA VAL A 678 6.71 -22.68 29.74
C VAL A 678 5.89 -21.74 28.86
N ILE A 679 6.44 -21.32 27.72
CA ILE A 679 5.73 -20.45 26.76
C ILE A 679 4.51 -21.19 26.17
N LEU A 680 4.65 -22.46 25.79
CA LEU A 680 3.55 -23.29 25.30
C LEU A 680 2.45 -23.40 26.35
N THR A 681 2.78 -23.72 27.60
CA THR A 681 1.79 -23.80 28.68
C THR A 681 1.04 -22.49 28.90
N ILE A 682 1.71 -21.33 28.86
CA ILE A 682 1.03 -20.03 28.96
C ILE A 682 0.11 -19.80 27.75
N SER A 683 0.55 -20.19 26.56
CA SER A 683 -0.23 -20.06 25.32
C SER A 683 -1.46 -20.98 25.32
N ASP A 684 -1.35 -22.18 25.89
CA ASP A 684 -2.48 -23.10 26.11
C ASP A 684 -3.50 -22.50 27.08
N ILE A 685 -3.03 -21.93 28.21
CA ILE A 685 -3.91 -21.27 29.18
C ILE A 685 -4.63 -20.07 28.54
N LEU A 686 -3.91 -19.27 27.74
CA LEU A 686 -4.49 -18.16 26.98
C LEU A 686 -5.54 -18.66 25.98
N THR A 687 -5.26 -19.75 25.26
CA THR A 687 -6.16 -20.33 24.26
C THR A 687 -7.42 -20.91 24.91
N LEU A 688 -7.30 -21.54 26.08
CA LEU A 688 -8.44 -21.96 26.89
C LEU A 688 -9.29 -20.77 27.34
N ASN A 689 -8.66 -19.65 27.72
CA ASN A 689 -9.42 -18.44 28.03
C ASN A 689 -10.22 -17.93 26.82
N PHE A 690 -9.62 -17.91 25.62
CA PHE A 690 -10.34 -17.54 24.40
C PHE A 690 -11.46 -18.51 24.05
N PHE A 691 -11.31 -19.80 24.34
CA PHE A 691 -12.39 -20.77 24.19
C PHE A 691 -13.62 -20.40 25.04
N TYR A 692 -13.41 -20.04 26.30
CA TYR A 692 -14.50 -19.57 27.18
C TYR A 692 -15.12 -18.24 26.74
N LEU A 693 -14.42 -17.44 25.94
CA LEU A 693 -14.90 -16.18 25.38
C LEU A 693 -15.59 -16.35 24.01
N VAL A 694 -15.64 -17.56 23.45
CA VAL A 694 -16.36 -17.83 22.20
C VAL A 694 -17.85 -17.58 22.44
N LYS A 695 -18.42 -16.67 21.64
CA LYS A 695 -19.84 -16.38 21.67
C LYS A 695 -20.56 -17.15 20.57
N ASN A 696 -21.69 -17.74 20.92
CA ASN A 696 -22.63 -18.38 19.98
C ASN A 696 -23.87 -17.50 19.71
N GLU A 697 -23.95 -16.33 20.34
CA GLU A 697 -25.05 -15.37 20.22
C GLU A 697 -24.47 -13.95 20.00
N GLY A 698 -25.20 -13.10 19.27
CA GLY A 698 -24.75 -11.75 18.87
C GLY A 698 -24.69 -11.59 17.36
N SER A 699 -24.04 -10.52 16.90
CA SER A 699 -23.85 -10.31 15.45
C SER A 699 -22.87 -11.34 14.86
N TRP A 700 -23.03 -11.68 13.57
CA TRP A 700 -22.10 -12.58 12.86
C TRP A 700 -20.64 -12.11 12.95
N PHE A 701 -20.42 -10.79 12.99
CA PHE A 701 -19.09 -10.22 13.18
C PHE A 701 -18.52 -10.55 14.56
N GLU A 702 -19.31 -10.42 15.63
CA GLU A 702 -18.86 -10.75 16.99
C GLU A 702 -18.62 -12.25 17.16
N ILE A 703 -19.52 -13.08 16.63
CA ILE A 703 -19.37 -14.54 16.63
C ILE A 703 -18.09 -14.91 15.86
N GLY A 704 -17.93 -14.40 14.64
CA GLY A 704 -16.74 -14.65 13.80
C GLY A 704 -15.45 -14.15 14.45
N SER A 705 -15.46 -12.98 15.10
CA SER A 705 -14.29 -12.40 15.77
C SER A 705 -13.85 -13.23 16.98
N THR A 706 -14.79 -13.70 17.80
CA THR A 706 -14.46 -14.53 18.98
C THR A 706 -13.94 -15.91 18.57
N ILE A 707 -14.54 -16.54 17.56
CA ILE A 707 -14.05 -17.79 16.96
C ILE A 707 -12.64 -17.59 16.36
N SER A 708 -12.44 -16.52 15.59
CA SER A 708 -11.14 -16.22 14.99
C SER A 708 -10.06 -16.04 16.05
N THR A 709 -10.36 -15.37 17.16
CA THR A 709 -9.42 -15.19 18.28
C THR A 709 -9.00 -16.54 18.89
N PHE A 710 -9.95 -17.45 19.08
CA PHE A 710 -9.66 -18.82 19.54
C PHE A 710 -8.79 -19.60 18.52
N CYS A 711 -9.13 -19.55 17.23
CA CYS A 711 -8.33 -20.19 16.18
C CYS A 711 -6.91 -19.64 16.12
N ILE A 712 -6.73 -18.31 16.22
CA ILE A 712 -5.41 -17.66 16.26
C ILE A 712 -4.61 -18.14 17.46
N GLY A 713 -5.22 -18.28 18.65
CA GLY A 713 -4.57 -18.87 19.82
C GLY A 713 -4.03 -20.28 19.56
N ASN A 714 -4.83 -21.14 18.92
CA ASN A 714 -4.40 -22.48 18.52
C ASN A 714 -3.25 -22.45 17.50
N PHE A 715 -3.33 -21.59 16.49
CA PHE A 715 -2.25 -21.43 15.52
C PHE A 715 -0.94 -20.93 16.16
N LEU A 716 -1.03 -20.07 17.17
CA LEU A 716 0.14 -19.59 17.92
C LEU A 716 0.89 -20.76 18.59
N ILE A 717 0.20 -21.76 19.12
CA ILE A 717 0.83 -22.95 19.74
C ILE A 717 1.65 -23.72 18.70
N ILE A 718 1.03 -24.06 17.56
CA ILE A 718 1.71 -24.74 16.44
C ILE A 718 2.91 -23.91 15.98
N TYR A 719 2.73 -22.59 15.90
CA TYR A 719 3.76 -21.67 15.48
C TYR A 719 4.96 -21.65 16.43
N ILE A 720 4.75 -21.65 17.75
CA ILE A 720 5.83 -21.71 18.75
C ILE A 720 6.62 -23.02 18.63
N ILE A 721 5.95 -24.16 18.38
CA ILE A 721 6.61 -25.46 18.16
C ILE A 721 7.53 -25.40 16.92
N ILE A 722 7.04 -24.80 15.83
CA ILE A 722 7.84 -24.61 14.61
C ILE A 722 9.06 -23.71 14.91
N LEU A 723 8.86 -22.61 15.63
CA LEU A 723 9.93 -21.71 16.02
C LEU A 723 11.00 -22.42 16.85
N GLU A 724 10.63 -23.29 17.79
CA GLU A 724 11.59 -24.09 18.56
C GLU A 724 12.49 -24.93 17.63
N LYS A 725 11.89 -25.66 16.69
CA LYS A 725 12.65 -26.47 15.71
C LYS A 725 13.58 -25.63 14.85
N ILE A 726 13.15 -24.44 14.45
CA ILE A 726 14.00 -23.48 13.72
C ILE A 726 15.18 -23.04 14.60
N SER A 727 14.94 -22.73 15.87
CA SER A 727 16.00 -22.39 16.83
C SER A 727 17.01 -23.52 16.95
N ASP A 728 16.55 -24.76 17.10
CA ASP A 728 17.42 -25.93 17.20
C ASP A 728 18.24 -26.15 15.94
N PHE A 729 17.64 -25.95 14.75
CA PHE A 729 18.35 -26.03 13.47
C PHE A 729 19.44 -24.95 13.34
N LEU A 730 19.13 -23.70 13.68
CA LEU A 730 20.05 -22.57 13.52
C LEU A 730 21.18 -22.54 14.56
N ILE A 731 20.86 -22.90 15.81
CA ILE A 731 21.81 -22.84 16.93
C ILE A 731 22.57 -24.15 17.09
N GLY A 732 21.88 -25.30 17.00
CA GLY A 732 22.43 -26.63 17.24
C GLY A 732 23.17 -26.76 18.57
N ASN A 733 24.20 -27.63 18.61
CA ASN A 733 25.16 -27.76 19.72
C ASN A 733 26.51 -27.09 19.42
N SER A 734 26.56 -26.23 18.40
CA SER A 734 27.79 -25.68 17.84
C SER A 734 28.04 -24.24 18.29
N TYR A 735 27.94 -23.94 19.57
CA TYR A 735 28.28 -22.62 20.14
C TYR A 735 29.06 -22.79 21.45
N ILE A 736 29.70 -21.71 21.92
CA ILE A 736 30.51 -21.72 23.15
C ILE A 736 30.06 -20.57 24.06
N PHE A 737 30.00 -20.82 25.37
CA PHE A 737 29.87 -19.79 26.40
C PHE A 737 31.22 -19.50 27.07
N ALA A 738 31.41 -18.25 27.49
CA ALA A 738 32.63 -17.74 28.12
C ALA A 738 33.22 -18.59 29.26
N LYS A 739 32.38 -19.38 29.96
CA LYS A 739 32.72 -20.09 31.20
C LYS A 739 32.86 -21.61 31.04
N GLU A 740 32.82 -22.15 29.82
CA GLU A 740 33.03 -23.58 29.56
C GLU A 740 34.51 -24.03 29.59
N LEU A 741 35.45 -23.11 29.84
CA LEU A 741 36.88 -23.42 29.93
C LEU A 741 37.43 -23.57 31.36
N GLU A 742 36.67 -23.17 32.40
CA GLU A 742 37.11 -23.33 33.80
C GLU A 742 36.88 -24.74 34.39
N LEU A 743 36.13 -25.62 33.73
CA LEU A 743 35.78 -26.95 34.27
C LEU A 743 36.55 -28.12 33.63
N LYS A 744 37.58 -27.84 32.82
CA LYS A 744 38.51 -28.88 32.29
C LYS A 744 39.93 -28.80 32.85
N LYS A 745 40.15 -27.95 33.85
CA LYS A 745 41.36 -27.94 34.67
C LYS A 745 40.96 -27.97 36.14
N ASN A 746 40.57 -29.14 36.62
CA ASN A 746 40.76 -29.62 37.99
C ASN A 746 40.56 -31.13 37.98
#